data_AF-A0A7S9GH56-F1
#
_entry.id   AF-A0A7S9GH56-F1
#
_cell.length_a   1.000
_cell.length_b   1.000
_cell.length_c   1.000
_cell.angle_alpha   90.00
_cell.angle_beta   90.00
_cell.angle_gamma   90.00
#
_symmetry.space_group_name_H-M   'P 1'
#
loop_
_entity.id
_entity.type
_entity.pdbx_description
1 polymer ?
#
loop_
_entity_poly.entity_id
_entity_poly.type
_entity_poly.pdbx_seq_one_letter_code
_entity_poly.pdbx_strand_id
1 'polypeptide(L)'
;MSMQQTLVVAIRGWTNTGDRLLWGAPGGEFPEASLDVLRADLPDAEVWAPELDLTMFSMRDPEDVAQELFNLIDAKVLAMPGLASIILVGYSAGSLLARRVFCMAHGAGPDARLDAAHAAPWAGRIQRLVVLAGITRGWQLSTASPDSVRFLSPILFGLARFVGWCKSLSFISQGRLPFIWQLKRGAPFVISTRIQYVEVMRQLRLQRVAATHSLMARGVPSTIFLLGAKDEYISPADCTELGPRAEFAYIELPGSNHAKVLKLIDNAAEDAAECLATHRRRARLVAALSTPFDELLEQPWALPPGDIDDYLDPMDLSEFGVAGAGDGDQVQHAVMVVHGIRDNGFWTKRVAREIKTQGRTAHIKVRAPSPSYGFFSMWDFVRPGGRKNATYWFMERYADVRSHFPNAAISFVGHSNGTYLAAHAMTLCPALRFERIVFAGSVVRQDYPWSQRTTQVGGVLNYVGNADGVVAFMPAVFEFLGLRWLDVGGAGAFGFKEAGSPPAIRQRVGGLQDGQLELTELRYVSGGHGAAIDEQFWPEIAAFVLKDEIPSRFPVPRSPRTRALFAFAPALTTLGLSLAMTVLLLPVLTIAGIALAATNIPGSRTGEGITQLIVEYPLLWLLVALLSVGLTIGISWLARRVLRAW
;
A
#
# COMPACT_ATOMS: atom_id res chain seq x y z
N MET A 1 -37.63 -1.89 -33.95
CA MET A 1 -37.09 -1.58 -32.62
C MET A 1 -35.58 -1.79 -32.71
N SER A 2 -34.76 -0.75 -32.55
CA SER A 2 -33.30 -0.95 -32.51
C SER A 2 -32.99 -1.74 -31.24
N MET A 3 -32.37 -2.91 -31.36
CA MET A 3 -31.91 -3.68 -30.20
C MET A 3 -31.00 -2.77 -29.38
N GLN A 4 -31.32 -2.59 -28.09
CA GLN A 4 -30.48 -1.87 -27.16
C GLN A 4 -29.17 -2.64 -27.02
N GLN A 5 -28.07 -2.09 -27.55
CA GLN A 5 -26.78 -2.77 -27.53
C GLN A 5 -26.14 -2.63 -26.15
N THR A 6 -25.74 -3.75 -25.56
CA THR A 6 -24.86 -3.78 -24.37
C THR A 6 -23.41 -3.91 -24.83
N LEU A 7 -22.48 -3.11 -24.31
CA LEU A 7 -21.05 -3.29 -24.56
C LEU A 7 -20.42 -4.01 -23.36
N VAL A 8 -19.86 -5.19 -23.61
CA VAL A 8 -19.09 -5.95 -22.63
C VAL A 8 -17.60 -5.75 -22.92
N VAL A 9 -16.90 -5.06 -22.02
CA VAL A 9 -15.46 -4.78 -22.15
C VAL A 9 -14.67 -5.78 -21.31
N ALA A 10 -14.03 -6.76 -21.96
CA ALA A 10 -13.24 -7.81 -21.35
C ALA A 10 -11.76 -7.39 -21.20
N ILE A 11 -11.38 -6.96 -20.01
CA ILE A 11 -10.08 -6.41 -19.67
C ILE A 11 -9.18 -7.53 -19.13
N ARG A 12 -8.16 -7.88 -19.92
CA ARG A 12 -7.17 -8.94 -19.61
C ARG A 12 -6.32 -8.61 -18.37
N GLY A 13 -5.69 -9.64 -17.81
CA GLY A 13 -4.69 -9.53 -16.76
C GLY A 13 -3.25 -9.53 -17.27
N TRP A 14 -2.33 -9.74 -16.33
CA TRP A 14 -0.88 -9.79 -16.53
C TRP A 14 -0.42 -11.20 -16.89
N THR A 15 0.30 -11.36 -17.99
CA THR A 15 0.52 -12.69 -18.59
C THR A 15 1.92 -13.26 -18.42
N ASN A 16 1.95 -14.55 -18.05
CA ASN A 16 3.16 -15.38 -17.89
C ASN A 16 3.15 -16.66 -18.78
N THR A 17 2.11 -16.92 -19.59
CA THR A 17 1.95 -18.23 -20.26
C THR A 17 2.30 -18.24 -21.77
N GLY A 18 3.04 -19.28 -22.20
CA GLY A 18 3.19 -19.76 -23.60
C GLY A 18 4.35 -19.17 -24.41
N ASP A 19 4.37 -19.44 -25.73
CA ASP A 19 5.31 -18.91 -26.76
C ASP A 19 5.36 -17.37 -26.82
N ARG A 20 4.52 -16.71 -26.01
CA ARG A 20 4.22 -15.28 -25.94
C ARG A 20 4.96 -14.57 -24.80
N LEU A 21 5.88 -15.26 -24.14
CA LEU A 21 6.68 -14.79 -22.99
C LEU A 21 7.56 -13.56 -23.31
N LEU A 22 7.93 -13.38 -24.59
CA LEU A 22 8.82 -12.31 -25.06
C LEU A 22 8.23 -11.40 -26.15
N TRP A 23 7.28 -11.89 -26.95
CA TRP A 23 6.91 -11.25 -28.24
C TRP A 23 5.44 -10.85 -28.40
N GLY A 24 4.59 -11.02 -27.37
CA GLY A 24 3.24 -10.45 -27.26
C GLY A 24 2.41 -10.38 -28.56
N ALA A 25 1.72 -11.46 -28.92
CA ALA A 25 0.68 -11.37 -29.96
C ALA A 25 -0.62 -10.75 -29.39
N PRO A 26 -1.42 -10.06 -30.22
CA PRO A 26 -2.67 -9.42 -29.80
C PRO A 26 -3.74 -10.47 -29.44
N GLY A 27 -4.51 -10.23 -28.39
CA GLY A 27 -5.61 -11.10 -27.94
C GLY A 27 -5.63 -11.47 -26.45
N GLY A 28 -4.54 -11.25 -25.71
CA GLY A 28 -4.57 -11.35 -24.24
C GLY A 28 -4.96 -12.71 -23.65
N GLU A 29 -5.21 -12.73 -22.35
CA GLU A 29 -5.49 -13.95 -21.57
C GLU A 29 -6.86 -14.54 -21.87
N PHE A 30 -7.79 -13.73 -22.40
CA PHE A 30 -9.06 -14.19 -22.96
C PHE A 30 -8.79 -14.85 -24.31
N PRO A 31 -8.88 -16.19 -24.43
CA PRO A 31 -8.71 -16.82 -25.73
C PRO A 31 -9.83 -16.36 -26.67
N GLU A 32 -9.54 -16.04 -27.93
CA GLU A 32 -10.59 -15.63 -28.91
C GLU A 32 -11.75 -16.63 -28.96
N ALA A 33 -11.46 -17.92 -28.91
CA ALA A 33 -12.48 -18.95 -28.88
C ALA A 33 -13.43 -18.80 -27.66
N SER A 34 -12.93 -18.35 -26.50
CA SER A 34 -13.78 -18.08 -25.33
C SER A 34 -14.60 -16.79 -25.49
N LEU A 35 -14.06 -15.79 -26.21
CA LEU A 35 -14.83 -14.59 -26.58
C LEU A 35 -15.94 -14.93 -27.57
N ASP A 36 -15.67 -15.78 -28.57
CA ASP A 36 -16.67 -16.25 -29.55
C ASP A 36 -17.83 -16.97 -28.87
N VAL A 37 -17.52 -17.79 -27.87
CA VAL A 37 -18.53 -18.47 -27.05
C VAL A 37 -19.39 -17.47 -26.28
N LEU A 38 -18.78 -16.44 -25.68
CA LEU A 38 -19.54 -15.40 -24.99
C LEU A 38 -20.40 -14.57 -25.95
N ARG A 39 -19.90 -14.27 -27.16
CA ARG A 39 -20.67 -13.61 -28.23
C ARG A 39 -21.88 -14.45 -28.64
N ALA A 40 -21.73 -15.78 -28.69
CA ALA A 40 -22.82 -16.69 -29.03
C ALA A 40 -23.88 -16.77 -27.91
N ASP A 41 -23.47 -16.72 -26.64
CA ASP A 41 -24.39 -16.75 -25.48
C ASP A 41 -25.05 -15.41 -25.18
N LEU A 42 -24.47 -14.31 -25.67
CA LEU A 42 -24.94 -12.94 -25.46
C LEU A 42 -25.20 -12.26 -26.81
N PRO A 43 -26.20 -12.71 -27.59
CA PRO A 43 -26.45 -12.22 -28.95
C PRO A 43 -26.80 -10.72 -29.02
N ASP A 44 -27.32 -10.16 -27.93
CA ASP A 44 -27.69 -8.74 -27.81
C ASP A 44 -26.55 -7.85 -27.27
N ALA A 45 -25.37 -8.43 -27.02
CA ALA A 45 -24.21 -7.71 -26.50
C ALA A 45 -23.02 -7.74 -27.47
N GLU A 46 -22.33 -6.61 -27.60
CA GLU A 46 -21.03 -6.56 -28.24
C GLU A 46 -19.95 -6.89 -27.20
N VAL A 47 -19.32 -8.07 -27.35
CA VAL A 47 -18.20 -8.50 -26.49
C VAL A 47 -16.87 -8.12 -27.14
N TRP A 48 -16.14 -7.24 -26.46
CA TRP A 48 -14.88 -6.67 -26.95
C TRP A 48 -13.78 -6.77 -25.89
N ALA A 49 -12.61 -7.27 -26.29
CA ALA A 49 -11.41 -7.30 -25.47
C ALA A 49 -10.38 -6.31 -26.02
N PRO A 50 -10.11 -5.16 -25.35
CA PRO A 50 -9.09 -4.23 -25.79
C PRO A 50 -7.69 -4.83 -25.73
N GLU A 51 -6.87 -4.49 -26.73
CA GLU A 51 -5.46 -4.85 -26.74
C GLU A 51 -4.67 -3.95 -25.79
N LEU A 52 -4.00 -4.57 -24.82
CA LEU A 52 -3.17 -3.88 -23.83
C LEU A 52 -1.82 -4.59 -23.72
N ASP A 53 -0.73 -3.81 -23.67
CA ASP A 53 0.63 -4.32 -23.43
C ASP A 53 0.87 -4.62 -21.93
N LEU A 54 0.33 -5.77 -21.51
CA LEU A 54 0.46 -6.33 -20.16
C LEU A 54 1.35 -7.58 -20.16
N THR A 55 2.42 -7.55 -20.95
CA THR A 55 3.42 -8.64 -20.99
C THR A 55 4.15 -8.82 -19.66
N MET A 56 4.77 -9.99 -19.45
CA MET A 56 5.49 -10.33 -18.21
C MET A 56 6.48 -9.25 -17.77
N PHE A 57 7.23 -8.70 -18.72
CA PHE A 57 8.26 -7.68 -18.51
C PHE A 57 7.79 -6.26 -18.83
N SER A 58 6.47 -6.04 -18.93
CA SER A 58 5.92 -4.70 -19.09
C SER A 58 6.40 -3.82 -17.94
N MET A 59 6.94 -2.66 -18.28
CA MET A 59 7.41 -1.63 -17.34
C MET A 59 6.47 -0.41 -17.35
N ARG A 60 5.29 -0.54 -17.97
CA ARG A 60 4.32 0.55 -18.08
C ARG A 60 3.76 0.91 -16.70
N ASP A 61 3.49 2.19 -16.49
CA ASP A 61 2.76 2.63 -15.32
C ASP A 61 1.29 2.16 -15.45
N PRO A 62 0.71 1.50 -14.44
CA PRO A 62 -0.69 1.08 -14.49
C PRO A 62 -1.68 2.24 -14.64
N GLU A 63 -1.33 3.46 -14.21
CA GLU A 63 -2.15 4.65 -14.44
C GLU A 63 -2.19 5.01 -15.92
N ASP A 64 -1.06 4.97 -16.63
CA ASP A 64 -0.99 5.22 -18.07
C ASP A 64 -1.81 4.18 -18.86
N VAL A 65 -1.74 2.90 -18.43
CA VAL A 65 -2.53 1.82 -19.06
C VAL A 65 -4.03 2.02 -18.80
N ALA A 66 -4.42 2.44 -17.60
CA ALA A 66 -5.82 2.74 -17.30
C ALA A 66 -6.34 3.94 -18.11
N GLN A 67 -5.52 4.98 -18.30
CA GLN A 67 -5.86 6.13 -19.13
C GLN A 67 -5.99 5.77 -20.62
N GLU A 68 -5.10 4.93 -21.14
CA GLU A 68 -5.23 4.37 -22.49
C GLU A 68 -6.53 3.58 -22.64
N LEU A 69 -6.81 2.67 -21.70
CA LEU A 69 -8.04 1.88 -21.71
C LEU A 69 -9.29 2.75 -21.64
N PHE A 70 -9.28 3.80 -20.82
CA PHE A 70 -10.36 4.78 -20.76
C PHE A 70 -10.61 5.44 -22.13
N ASN A 71 -9.55 5.89 -22.80
CA ASN A 71 -9.64 6.52 -24.12
C ASN A 71 -10.14 5.54 -25.20
N LEU A 72 -9.71 4.27 -25.15
CA LEU A 72 -10.17 3.23 -26.06
C LEU A 72 -11.68 2.96 -25.88
N ILE A 73 -12.17 2.89 -24.64
CA ILE A 73 -13.60 2.74 -24.35
C ILE A 73 -14.37 3.96 -24.82
N ASP A 74 -13.88 5.17 -24.57
CA ASP A 74 -14.54 6.41 -24.99
C ASP A 74 -14.72 6.46 -26.52
N ALA A 75 -13.66 6.15 -27.27
CA ALA A 75 -13.72 6.04 -28.73
C ALA A 75 -14.70 4.95 -29.21
N LYS A 76 -14.73 3.80 -28.52
CA LYS A 76 -15.64 2.69 -28.84
C LYS A 76 -17.10 3.07 -28.59
N VAL A 77 -17.39 3.75 -27.48
CA VAL A 77 -18.73 4.23 -27.14
C VAL A 77 -19.21 5.27 -28.15
N LEU A 78 -18.35 6.18 -28.59
CA LEU A 78 -18.68 7.17 -29.63
C LEU A 78 -19.06 6.51 -30.97
N ALA A 79 -18.47 5.36 -31.29
CA ALA A 79 -18.81 4.58 -32.48
C ALA A 79 -20.14 3.79 -32.33
N MET A 80 -20.76 3.78 -31.14
CA MET A 80 -21.97 3.03 -30.81
C MET A 80 -23.12 3.96 -30.35
N PRO A 81 -23.76 4.73 -31.25
CA PRO A 81 -24.79 5.70 -30.87
C PRO A 81 -26.03 5.07 -30.21
N GLY A 82 -26.28 3.77 -30.43
CA GLY A 82 -27.38 2.99 -29.84
C GLY A 82 -27.05 2.28 -28.52
N LEU A 83 -25.87 2.52 -27.94
CA LEU A 83 -25.41 1.82 -26.73
C LEU A 83 -26.28 2.14 -25.52
N ALA A 84 -26.91 1.13 -24.93
CA ALA A 84 -27.74 1.31 -23.74
C ALA A 84 -26.94 1.18 -22.43
N SER A 85 -26.00 0.24 -22.39
CA SER A 85 -25.31 -0.16 -21.17
C SER A 85 -23.88 -0.61 -21.43
N ILE A 86 -23.04 -0.50 -20.40
CA ILE A 86 -21.65 -0.94 -20.39
C ILE A 86 -21.46 -1.89 -19.21
N ILE A 87 -20.82 -3.02 -19.48
CA ILE A 87 -20.37 -3.99 -18.48
C ILE A 87 -18.84 -4.07 -18.57
N LEU A 88 -18.16 -3.78 -17.46
CA LEU A 88 -16.72 -3.92 -17.37
C LEU A 88 -16.38 -5.28 -16.76
N VAL A 89 -15.62 -6.10 -17.46
CA VAL A 89 -15.19 -7.43 -17.00
C VAL A 89 -13.68 -7.42 -16.81
N GLY A 90 -13.20 -7.41 -15.58
CA GLY A 90 -11.78 -7.42 -15.28
C GLY A 90 -11.29 -8.79 -14.83
N TYR A 91 -10.33 -9.37 -15.55
CA TYR A 91 -9.67 -10.62 -15.16
C TYR A 91 -8.32 -10.35 -14.48
N SER A 92 -8.05 -10.97 -13.33
CA SER A 92 -6.76 -10.85 -12.62
C SER A 92 -6.36 -9.38 -12.41
N ALA A 93 -5.20 -8.94 -12.89
CA ALA A 93 -4.77 -7.54 -12.86
C ALA A 93 -5.72 -6.56 -13.60
N GLY A 94 -6.47 -7.06 -14.58
CA GLY A 94 -7.48 -6.30 -15.32
C GLY A 94 -8.62 -5.81 -14.45
N SER A 95 -8.89 -6.43 -13.28
CA SER A 95 -9.90 -5.93 -12.33
C SER A 95 -9.52 -4.57 -11.74
N LEU A 96 -8.22 -4.35 -11.47
CA LEU A 96 -7.72 -3.07 -10.97
C LEU A 96 -7.83 -1.97 -12.03
N LEU A 97 -7.56 -2.32 -13.30
CA LEU A 97 -7.72 -1.41 -14.44
C LEU A 97 -9.20 -1.07 -14.67
N ALA A 98 -10.08 -2.07 -14.64
CA ALA A 98 -11.53 -1.88 -14.74
C ALA A 98 -12.06 -0.95 -13.65
N ARG A 99 -11.61 -1.14 -12.40
CA ARG A 99 -11.94 -0.26 -11.28
C ARG A 99 -11.43 1.15 -11.49
N ARG A 100 -10.18 1.33 -11.95
CA ARG A 100 -9.62 2.67 -12.22
C ARG A 100 -10.42 3.39 -13.30
N VAL A 101 -10.69 2.72 -14.42
CA VAL A 101 -11.47 3.26 -15.54
C VAL A 101 -12.89 3.63 -15.10
N PHE A 102 -13.54 2.80 -14.30
CA PHE A 102 -14.83 3.13 -13.69
C PHE A 102 -14.75 4.44 -12.90
N CYS A 103 -13.72 4.59 -12.07
CA CYS A 103 -13.52 5.82 -11.30
C CYS A 103 -13.24 7.04 -12.19
N MET A 104 -12.42 6.89 -13.24
CA MET A 104 -12.13 7.94 -14.21
C MET A 104 -13.38 8.41 -14.94
N ALA A 105 -14.20 7.46 -15.40
CA ALA A 105 -15.47 7.77 -16.04
C ALA A 105 -16.37 8.60 -15.13
N HIS A 106 -16.35 8.36 -13.82
CA HIS A 106 -17.14 9.12 -12.85
C HIS A 106 -16.45 10.42 -12.38
N GLY A 107 -15.36 10.83 -13.03
CA GLY A 107 -14.67 12.09 -12.78
C GLY A 107 -13.69 12.06 -11.61
N ALA A 108 -13.29 10.89 -11.14
CA ALA A 108 -12.35 10.77 -10.01
C ALA A 108 -10.90 11.06 -10.43
N GLY A 109 -10.36 12.15 -9.87
CA GLY A 109 -8.95 12.54 -10.03
C GLY A 109 -7.98 11.72 -9.18
N PRO A 110 -6.65 11.94 -9.32
CA PRO A 110 -5.61 11.24 -8.57
C PRO A 110 -5.70 11.38 -7.05
N ASP A 111 -6.30 12.48 -6.57
CA ASP A 111 -6.52 12.78 -5.16
C ASP A 111 -7.88 12.27 -4.64
N ALA A 112 -8.60 11.48 -5.44
CA ALA A 112 -9.95 11.00 -5.22
C ALA A 112 -11.05 12.07 -5.14
N ARG A 113 -10.78 13.35 -5.46
CA ARG A 113 -11.87 14.31 -5.68
C ARG A 113 -12.63 13.94 -6.96
N LEU A 114 -13.94 14.08 -6.88
CA LEU A 114 -14.81 13.96 -8.03
C LEU A 114 -15.00 15.33 -8.66
N ASP A 115 -14.72 15.43 -9.95
CA ASP A 115 -15.03 16.60 -10.75
C ASP A 115 -16.02 16.21 -11.85
N ALA A 116 -17.25 16.72 -11.73
CA ALA A 116 -18.31 16.47 -12.69
C ALA A 116 -17.96 16.97 -14.10
N ALA A 117 -17.11 17.98 -14.24
CA ALA A 117 -16.67 18.47 -15.56
C ALA A 117 -15.73 17.49 -16.27
N HIS A 118 -15.04 16.63 -15.50
CA HIS A 118 -14.16 15.58 -16.01
C HIS A 118 -14.84 14.21 -16.08
N ALA A 119 -16.12 14.10 -15.67
CA ALA A 119 -16.88 12.86 -15.81
C ALA A 119 -17.24 12.58 -17.27
N ALA A 120 -17.09 11.33 -17.70
CA ALA A 120 -17.42 10.89 -19.04
C ALA A 120 -18.94 10.90 -19.28
N PRO A 121 -19.43 11.29 -20.46
CA PRO A 121 -20.87 11.27 -20.78
C PRO A 121 -21.51 9.88 -20.68
N TRP A 122 -20.71 8.82 -20.81
CA TRP A 122 -21.15 7.41 -20.73
C TRP A 122 -21.00 6.80 -19.34
N ALA A 123 -20.49 7.54 -18.35
CA ALA A 123 -20.29 7.08 -16.97
C ALA A 123 -21.54 6.43 -16.36
N GLY A 124 -22.70 7.04 -16.56
CA GLY A 124 -23.99 6.54 -16.08
C GLY A 124 -24.53 5.32 -16.85
N ARG A 125 -23.90 4.94 -17.97
CA ARG A 125 -24.24 3.70 -18.71
C ARG A 125 -23.51 2.48 -18.16
N ILE A 126 -22.50 2.66 -17.30
CA ILE A 126 -21.83 1.54 -16.64
C ILE A 126 -22.82 0.93 -15.63
N GLN A 127 -23.31 -0.25 -15.95
CA GLN A 127 -24.31 -0.94 -15.14
C GLN A 127 -23.69 -1.95 -14.18
N ARG A 128 -22.52 -2.47 -14.53
CA ARG A 128 -21.95 -3.62 -13.84
C ARG A 128 -20.43 -3.69 -13.94
N LEU A 129 -19.80 -4.05 -12.83
CA LEU A 129 -18.41 -4.45 -12.76
C LEU A 129 -18.35 -5.94 -12.42
N VAL A 130 -17.84 -6.76 -13.34
CA VAL A 130 -17.62 -8.19 -13.13
C VAL A 130 -16.13 -8.43 -12.91
N VAL A 131 -15.78 -8.94 -11.74
CA VAL A 131 -14.41 -9.19 -11.30
C VAL A 131 -14.16 -10.69 -11.35
N LEU A 132 -13.40 -11.14 -12.35
CA LEU A 132 -13.09 -12.54 -12.57
C LEU A 132 -11.70 -12.86 -12.03
N ALA A 133 -11.61 -13.66 -10.96
CA ALA A 133 -10.35 -13.96 -10.26
C ALA A 133 -9.48 -12.70 -10.10
N GLY A 134 -10.05 -11.62 -9.56
CA GLY A 134 -9.41 -10.30 -9.58
C GLY A 134 -8.52 -10.03 -8.38
N ILE A 135 -7.35 -9.42 -8.59
CA ILE A 135 -6.43 -9.03 -7.49
C ILE A 135 -6.80 -7.67 -6.88
N THR A 136 -8.04 -7.49 -6.41
CA THR A 136 -8.57 -6.16 -6.04
C THR A 136 -7.85 -5.48 -4.87
N ARG A 137 -7.29 -6.24 -3.93
CA ARG A 137 -6.41 -5.74 -2.85
C ARG A 137 -4.93 -5.68 -3.25
N GLY A 138 -4.60 -6.07 -4.48
CA GLY A 138 -3.25 -6.30 -4.98
C GLY A 138 -2.73 -7.68 -4.58
N TRP A 139 -1.72 -8.18 -5.30
CA TRP A 139 -1.16 -9.50 -4.99
C TRP A 139 -0.14 -9.45 -3.86
N GLN A 140 -0.03 -10.56 -3.14
CA GLN A 140 1.00 -10.81 -2.14
C GLN A 140 1.44 -12.27 -2.24
N LEU A 141 2.75 -12.53 -2.14
CA LEU A 141 3.24 -13.90 -2.00
C LEU A 141 2.84 -14.40 -0.61
N SER A 142 2.00 -15.44 -0.58
CA SER A 142 1.60 -16.11 0.65
C SER A 142 2.27 -17.49 0.73
N THR A 143 2.18 -18.15 1.88
CA THR A 143 2.60 -19.54 2.02
C THR A 143 1.76 -20.51 1.20
N ALA A 144 0.60 -20.08 0.68
CA ALA A 144 -0.25 -20.86 -0.20
C ALA A 144 0.16 -20.77 -1.68
N SER A 145 1.01 -19.79 -2.05
CA SER A 145 1.55 -19.70 -3.42
C SER A 145 2.42 -20.92 -3.73
N PRO A 146 2.39 -21.45 -4.97
CA PRO A 146 3.19 -22.61 -5.35
C PRO A 146 4.67 -22.43 -5.04
N ASP A 147 5.34 -23.46 -4.52
CA ASP A 147 6.76 -23.41 -4.14
C ASP A 147 7.65 -22.90 -5.27
N SER A 148 7.40 -23.36 -6.49
CA SER A 148 8.10 -22.90 -7.69
C SER A 148 8.04 -21.38 -7.85
N VAL A 149 6.89 -20.74 -7.63
CA VAL A 149 6.73 -19.29 -7.73
C VAL A 149 7.44 -18.59 -6.57
N ARG A 150 7.37 -19.15 -5.36
CA ARG A 150 8.03 -18.58 -4.17
C ARG A 150 9.56 -18.56 -4.30
N PHE A 151 10.16 -19.60 -4.87
CA PHE A 151 11.61 -19.70 -5.05
C PHE A 151 12.11 -19.01 -6.33
N LEU A 152 11.33 -18.99 -7.41
CA LEU A 152 11.75 -18.40 -8.69
C LEU A 152 11.46 -16.90 -8.78
N SER A 153 10.44 -16.40 -8.07
CA SER A 153 10.05 -14.98 -8.11
C SER A 153 11.14 -14.00 -7.68
N PRO A 154 12.01 -14.25 -6.67
CA PRO A 154 13.08 -13.33 -6.33
C PRO A 154 14.16 -13.24 -7.42
N ILE A 155 14.42 -14.35 -8.12
CA ILE A 155 15.39 -14.43 -9.22
C ILE A 155 14.84 -13.68 -10.45
N LEU A 156 13.61 -13.99 -10.85
CA LEU A 156 12.92 -13.30 -11.94
C LEU A 156 12.78 -11.80 -11.65
N PHE A 157 12.56 -11.43 -10.39
CA PHE A 157 12.57 -10.03 -9.95
C PHE A 157 13.94 -9.38 -10.10
N GLY A 158 15.01 -10.05 -9.69
CA GLY A 158 16.38 -9.55 -9.88
C GLY A 158 16.66 -9.27 -11.36
N LEU A 159 16.27 -10.19 -12.24
CA LEU A 159 16.40 -10.06 -13.68
C LEU A 159 15.53 -8.92 -14.24
N ALA A 160 14.25 -8.87 -13.89
CA ALA A 160 13.33 -7.82 -14.35
C ALA A 160 13.76 -6.43 -13.87
N ARG A 161 14.29 -6.32 -12.65
CA ARG A 161 14.85 -5.06 -12.13
C ARG A 161 16.15 -4.68 -12.84
N PHE A 162 17.00 -5.64 -13.19
CA PHE A 162 18.19 -5.39 -14.00
C PHE A 162 17.81 -4.92 -15.40
N VAL A 163 16.87 -5.60 -16.07
CA VAL A 163 16.33 -5.19 -17.38
C VAL A 163 15.70 -3.80 -17.31
N GLY A 164 14.88 -3.54 -16.28
CA GLY A 164 14.27 -2.24 -16.04
C GLY A 164 15.30 -1.14 -15.77
N TRP A 165 16.35 -1.44 -15.02
CA TRP A 165 17.48 -0.53 -14.80
C TRP A 165 18.22 -0.23 -16.11
N CYS A 166 18.53 -1.24 -16.91
CA CYS A 166 19.14 -1.07 -18.24
C CYS A 166 18.25 -0.21 -19.15
N LYS A 167 16.93 -0.43 -19.17
CA LYS A 167 15.96 0.39 -19.93
C LYS A 167 15.83 1.82 -19.39
N SER A 168 15.98 2.00 -18.08
CA SER A 168 15.98 3.32 -17.45
C SER A 168 17.23 4.12 -17.80
N LEU A 169 18.38 3.48 -18.03
CA LEU A 169 19.61 4.14 -18.48
C LEU A 169 19.52 4.59 -19.93
N SER A 170 18.70 3.95 -20.75
CA SER A 170 18.51 4.31 -22.15
C SER A 170 17.45 5.39 -22.39
N PHE A 171 16.83 5.97 -21.34
CA PHE A 171 15.72 6.93 -21.41
C PHE A 171 14.47 6.43 -22.16
N ILE A 172 14.38 5.13 -22.46
CA ILE A 172 13.33 4.54 -23.32
C ILE A 172 12.08 4.09 -22.52
N SER A 173 12.14 3.97 -21.19
CA SER A 173 11.01 3.51 -20.37
C SER A 173 10.44 4.55 -19.40
N GLN A 174 9.12 4.69 -19.37
CA GLN A 174 8.37 5.57 -18.45
C GLN A 174 8.34 5.05 -16.99
N GLY A 175 8.45 3.74 -16.76
CA GLY A 175 8.42 3.14 -15.41
C GLY A 175 9.74 2.55 -14.91
N ARG A 176 9.99 2.66 -13.58
CA ARG A 176 11.17 2.11 -12.89
C ARG A 176 10.96 0.72 -12.29
N LEU A 177 9.73 0.21 -12.30
CA LEU A 177 9.34 -1.08 -11.74
C LEU A 177 8.49 -1.86 -12.76
N PRO A 178 8.57 -3.20 -12.79
CA PRO A 178 7.70 -3.97 -13.67
C PRO A 178 6.22 -3.81 -13.25
N PHE A 179 5.32 -3.80 -14.23
CA PHE A 179 3.88 -3.56 -14.11
C PHE A 179 3.27 -4.34 -12.93
N ILE A 180 3.46 -5.66 -12.90
CA ILE A 180 2.91 -6.50 -11.84
C ILE A 180 3.37 -6.05 -10.45
N TRP A 181 4.61 -5.59 -10.27
CA TRP A 181 5.11 -5.14 -8.95
C TRP A 181 4.47 -3.84 -8.48
N GLN A 182 3.93 -3.04 -9.40
CA GLN A 182 3.16 -1.83 -9.08
C GLN A 182 1.73 -2.17 -8.61
N LEU A 183 1.29 -3.42 -8.81
CA LEU A 183 -0.01 -3.97 -8.40
C LEU A 183 0.08 -4.83 -7.12
N LYS A 184 1.18 -4.71 -6.38
CA LYS A 184 1.33 -5.37 -5.07
C LYS A 184 0.30 -4.87 -4.07
N ARG A 185 -0.03 -5.72 -3.10
CA ARG A 185 -0.83 -5.31 -1.95
C ARG A 185 -0.24 -4.08 -1.27
N GLY A 186 -1.09 -3.07 -1.06
CA GLY A 186 -0.71 -1.77 -0.48
C GLY A 186 0.02 -0.81 -1.42
N ALA A 187 0.27 -1.18 -2.69
CA ALA A 187 0.92 -0.29 -3.64
C ALA A 187 0.04 0.93 -4.00
N PRO A 188 0.64 2.06 -4.42
CA PRO A 188 -0.09 3.31 -4.65
C PRO A 188 -1.26 3.21 -5.62
N PHE A 189 -1.09 2.56 -6.77
CA PHE A 189 -2.15 2.37 -7.76
C PHE A 189 -3.33 1.55 -7.18
N VAL A 190 -3.02 0.49 -6.43
CA VAL A 190 -4.04 -0.36 -5.80
C VAL A 190 -4.83 0.41 -4.75
N ILE A 191 -4.15 1.19 -3.91
CA ILE A 191 -4.80 1.92 -2.81
C ILE A 191 -5.58 3.14 -3.31
N SER A 192 -5.00 3.92 -4.23
CA SER A 192 -5.68 5.07 -4.82
C SER A 192 -6.99 4.66 -5.50
N THR A 193 -6.97 3.61 -6.30
CA THR A 193 -8.18 3.09 -6.97
C THR A 193 -9.23 2.56 -5.99
N ARG A 194 -8.83 1.96 -4.86
CA ARG A 194 -9.77 1.59 -3.78
C ARG A 194 -10.45 2.82 -3.18
N ILE A 195 -9.67 3.84 -2.84
CA ILE A 195 -10.21 5.07 -2.22
C ILE A 195 -11.11 5.82 -3.20
N GLN A 196 -10.69 5.96 -4.46
CA GLN A 196 -11.48 6.55 -5.53
C GLN A 196 -12.81 5.79 -5.72
N TYR A 197 -12.77 4.46 -5.75
CA TYR A 197 -13.98 3.65 -5.88
C TYR A 197 -14.96 3.88 -4.74
N VAL A 198 -14.48 3.89 -3.48
CA VAL A 198 -15.31 4.19 -2.31
C VAL A 198 -15.95 5.57 -2.43
N GLU A 199 -15.20 6.58 -2.87
CA GLU A 199 -15.71 7.95 -3.01
C GLU A 199 -16.73 8.09 -4.14
N VAL A 200 -16.49 7.47 -5.29
CA VAL A 200 -17.47 7.40 -6.39
C VAL A 200 -18.76 6.75 -5.91
N MET A 201 -18.68 5.56 -5.29
CA MET A 201 -19.85 4.86 -4.79
C MET A 201 -20.58 5.65 -3.71
N ARG A 202 -19.85 6.31 -2.81
CA ARG A 202 -20.43 7.22 -1.80
C ARG A 202 -21.22 8.36 -2.45
N GLN A 203 -20.66 8.99 -3.48
CA GLN A 203 -21.33 10.08 -4.18
C GLN A 203 -22.58 9.61 -4.94
N LEU A 204 -22.51 8.46 -5.61
CA LEU A 204 -23.67 7.86 -6.27
C LEU A 204 -24.80 7.55 -5.27
N ARG A 205 -24.46 7.08 -4.06
CA ARG A 205 -25.43 6.85 -2.98
C ARG A 205 -26.08 8.15 -2.49
N LEU A 206 -25.31 9.23 -2.34
CA LEU A 206 -25.81 10.52 -1.86
C LEU A 206 -26.75 11.21 -2.85
N GLN A 207 -26.58 10.99 -4.15
CA GLN A 207 -27.34 11.70 -5.17
C GLN A 207 -28.82 11.26 -5.27
N ARG A 208 -29.34 10.31 -4.46
CA ARG A 208 -30.66 9.70 -4.74
C ARG A 208 -31.58 9.41 -3.54
N VAL A 209 -32.87 9.62 -3.80
CA VAL A 209 -34.02 9.55 -2.88
C VAL A 209 -34.40 8.11 -2.53
N ALA A 210 -34.75 7.89 -1.26
CA ALA A 210 -35.20 6.63 -0.70
C ALA A 210 -36.57 6.18 -1.27
N ALA A 211 -36.61 5.16 -2.13
CA ALA A 211 -37.86 4.46 -2.47
C ALA A 211 -37.74 3.05 -3.08
N THR A 212 -36.56 2.52 -3.41
CA THR A 212 -36.44 1.22 -4.11
C THR A 212 -35.35 0.31 -3.56
N HIS A 213 -35.60 -1.00 -3.51
CA HIS A 213 -34.69 -2.02 -2.97
C HIS A 213 -33.56 -2.45 -3.95
N SER A 214 -33.76 -2.36 -5.26
CA SER A 214 -32.76 -2.81 -6.26
C SER A 214 -31.66 -1.76 -6.53
N LEU A 215 -30.38 -2.17 -6.55
CA LEU A 215 -29.22 -1.28 -6.79
C LEU A 215 -29.27 -0.58 -8.15
N MET A 216 -29.71 -1.30 -9.18
CA MET A 216 -29.83 -0.76 -10.54
C MET A 216 -30.96 0.25 -10.66
N ALA A 217 -32.09 0.03 -9.99
CA ALA A 217 -33.17 1.02 -9.89
C ALA A 217 -32.69 2.31 -9.16
N ARG A 218 -31.70 2.17 -8.27
CA ARG A 218 -31.00 3.27 -7.61
C ARG A 218 -29.84 3.85 -8.44
N GLY A 219 -29.57 3.34 -9.64
CA GLY A 219 -28.47 3.77 -10.53
C GLY A 219 -27.08 3.68 -9.92
N VAL A 220 -26.90 2.75 -8.98
CA VAL A 220 -25.61 2.30 -8.49
C VAL A 220 -25.27 1.03 -9.28
N PRO A 221 -24.10 0.94 -9.92
CA PRO A 221 -23.71 -0.26 -10.66
C PRO A 221 -23.55 -1.45 -9.70
N SER A 222 -23.89 -2.65 -10.16
CA SER A 222 -23.64 -3.86 -9.39
C SER A 222 -22.19 -4.32 -9.56
N THR A 223 -21.60 -4.82 -8.47
CA THR A 223 -20.26 -5.39 -8.49
C THR A 223 -20.32 -6.88 -8.15
N ILE A 224 -19.79 -7.72 -9.04
CA ILE A 224 -19.94 -9.17 -9.00
C ILE A 224 -18.56 -9.81 -9.02
N PHE A 225 -18.27 -10.67 -8.05
CA PHE A 225 -17.02 -11.41 -7.95
C PHE A 225 -17.23 -12.85 -8.39
N LEU A 226 -16.43 -13.29 -9.36
CA LEU A 226 -16.34 -14.68 -9.80
C LEU A 226 -15.02 -15.26 -9.28
N LEU A 227 -15.13 -16.15 -8.30
CA LEU A 227 -14.01 -16.70 -7.53
C LEU A 227 -13.66 -18.10 -7.99
N GLY A 228 -12.39 -18.39 -8.29
CA GLY A 228 -11.97 -19.76 -8.58
C GLY A 228 -12.00 -20.63 -7.33
N ALA A 229 -12.72 -21.76 -7.34
CA ALA A 229 -12.79 -22.68 -6.20
C ALA A 229 -11.43 -23.26 -5.75
N LYS A 230 -10.42 -23.23 -6.65
CA LYS A 230 -9.07 -23.76 -6.41
C LYS A 230 -7.98 -22.74 -6.78
N ASP A 231 -8.29 -21.44 -6.69
CA ASP A 231 -7.34 -20.38 -7.04
C ASP A 231 -6.14 -20.39 -6.08
N GLU A 232 -4.94 -20.52 -6.66
CA GLU A 232 -3.67 -20.67 -5.96
C GLU A 232 -2.93 -19.32 -5.76
N TYR A 233 -3.44 -18.24 -6.33
CA TYR A 233 -2.85 -16.89 -6.24
C TYR A 233 -3.74 -15.91 -5.50
N ILE A 234 -5.04 -16.13 -5.47
CA ILE A 234 -6.04 -15.20 -4.95
C ILE A 234 -6.95 -15.94 -3.99
N SER A 235 -6.93 -15.52 -2.73
CA SER A 235 -7.92 -15.98 -1.77
C SER A 235 -9.25 -15.21 -1.96
N PRO A 236 -10.40 -15.79 -1.58
CA PRO A 236 -11.66 -15.03 -1.54
C PRO A 236 -11.54 -13.68 -0.79
N ALA A 237 -10.70 -13.62 0.25
CA ALA A 237 -10.42 -12.39 1.00
C ALA A 237 -9.70 -11.30 0.17
N ASP A 238 -8.94 -11.66 -0.86
CA ASP A 238 -8.26 -10.73 -1.77
C ASP A 238 -9.20 -10.13 -2.83
N CYS A 239 -10.35 -10.80 -3.06
CA CYS A 239 -11.45 -10.36 -3.92
C CYS A 239 -12.53 -9.58 -3.15
N THR A 240 -12.29 -9.23 -1.89
CA THR A 240 -13.23 -8.39 -1.14
C THR A 240 -13.01 -6.92 -1.49
N GLU A 241 -13.93 -6.36 -2.28
CA GLU A 241 -14.07 -4.92 -2.34
C GLU A 241 -14.75 -4.38 -1.07
N LEU A 242 -14.55 -3.09 -0.92
CA LEU A 242 -14.73 -2.35 0.30
C LEU A 242 -16.04 -1.53 0.20
N GLY A 243 -17.07 -1.93 0.95
CA GLY A 243 -18.41 -1.34 0.97
C GLY A 243 -19.45 -2.23 1.69
N PRO A 244 -20.74 -1.84 1.78
CA PRO A 244 -21.78 -2.68 2.36
C PRO A 244 -21.88 -4.01 1.61
N ARG A 245 -21.74 -5.12 2.34
CA ARG A 245 -21.67 -6.48 1.76
C ARG A 245 -22.85 -6.85 0.87
N ALA A 246 -24.04 -6.32 1.20
CA ALA A 246 -25.26 -6.52 0.43
C ALA A 246 -25.23 -5.93 -1.00
N GLU A 247 -24.21 -5.12 -1.33
CA GLU A 247 -24.05 -4.53 -2.66
C GLU A 247 -23.17 -5.37 -3.60
N PHE A 248 -22.69 -6.51 -3.12
CA PHE A 248 -21.81 -7.40 -3.88
C PHE A 248 -22.44 -8.78 -4.05
N ALA A 249 -22.26 -9.37 -5.23
CA ALA A 249 -22.55 -10.79 -5.46
C ALA A 249 -21.25 -11.56 -5.52
N TYR A 250 -21.10 -12.60 -4.69
CA TYR A 250 -19.94 -13.48 -4.71
C TYR A 250 -20.36 -14.82 -5.28
N ILE A 251 -19.67 -15.27 -6.32
CA ILE A 251 -20.03 -16.45 -7.10
C ILE A 251 -18.80 -17.33 -7.21
N GLU A 252 -18.87 -18.53 -6.68
CA GLU A 252 -17.80 -19.49 -6.86
C GLU A 252 -17.83 -20.06 -8.29
N LEU A 253 -16.68 -20.41 -8.85
CA LEU A 253 -16.52 -21.08 -10.13
C LEU A 253 -15.94 -22.48 -9.89
N PRO A 254 -16.67 -23.55 -10.28
CA PRO A 254 -16.30 -24.90 -9.90
C PRO A 254 -15.13 -25.40 -10.73
N GLY A 255 -14.20 -26.11 -10.09
CA GLY A 255 -13.06 -26.75 -10.77
C GLY A 255 -12.03 -25.78 -11.37
N SER A 256 -12.16 -24.48 -11.15
CA SER A 256 -11.22 -23.48 -11.66
C SER A 256 -10.18 -23.07 -10.64
N ASN A 257 -8.94 -23.11 -11.08
CA ASN A 257 -7.82 -22.36 -10.52
C ASN A 257 -7.71 -21.00 -11.22
N HIS A 258 -6.67 -20.22 -10.93
CA HIS A 258 -6.56 -18.83 -11.41
C HIS A 258 -6.62 -18.69 -12.94
N ALA A 259 -6.02 -19.63 -13.69
CA ALA A 259 -6.04 -19.60 -15.16
C ALA A 259 -7.32 -20.23 -15.73
N LYS A 260 -7.80 -21.31 -15.10
CA LYS A 260 -8.96 -22.07 -15.59
C LYS A 260 -10.27 -21.30 -15.52
N VAL A 261 -10.39 -20.19 -14.78
CA VAL A 261 -11.62 -19.38 -14.80
C VAL A 261 -11.96 -18.83 -16.18
N LEU A 262 -10.97 -18.68 -17.08
CA LEU A 262 -11.17 -18.23 -18.47
C LEU A 262 -11.47 -19.36 -19.45
N LYS A 263 -11.44 -20.61 -19.00
CA LYS A 263 -11.68 -21.77 -19.86
C LYS A 263 -13.18 -22.03 -19.97
N LEU A 264 -13.77 -21.60 -21.09
CA LEU A 264 -15.21 -21.66 -21.37
C LEU A 264 -15.59 -22.72 -22.42
N ILE A 265 -14.60 -23.44 -22.97
CA ILE A 265 -14.77 -24.42 -24.04
C ILE A 265 -14.30 -25.78 -23.56
N ASP A 266 -15.08 -26.80 -23.90
CA ASP A 266 -14.74 -28.20 -23.67
C ASP A 266 -13.67 -28.66 -24.66
N ASN A 267 -12.74 -29.47 -24.17
CA ASN A 267 -11.84 -30.18 -25.04
C ASN A 267 -12.26 -31.66 -25.09
N ALA A 268 -12.35 -32.23 -26.30
CA ALA A 268 -12.74 -33.62 -26.51
C ALA A 268 -11.80 -34.63 -25.81
N ALA A 269 -10.58 -34.21 -25.45
CA ALA A 269 -9.60 -35.03 -24.72
C ALA A 269 -9.76 -34.99 -23.18
N GLU A 270 -10.68 -34.20 -22.64
CA GLU A 270 -10.87 -34.04 -21.19
C GLU A 270 -11.87 -35.03 -20.61
N ASP A 271 -11.72 -35.30 -19.31
CA ASP A 271 -12.67 -36.14 -18.61
C ASP A 271 -14.04 -35.46 -18.45
N ALA A 272 -15.07 -36.28 -18.23
CA ALA A 272 -16.45 -35.81 -18.12
C ALA A 272 -16.66 -34.81 -16.95
N ALA A 273 -15.84 -34.87 -15.90
CA ALA A 273 -15.96 -33.99 -14.75
C ALA A 273 -15.42 -32.58 -15.08
N GLU A 274 -14.32 -32.46 -15.82
CA GLU A 274 -13.79 -31.19 -16.30
C GLU A 274 -14.72 -30.55 -17.34
N CYS A 275 -15.30 -31.33 -18.27
CA CYS A 275 -16.31 -30.79 -19.21
C CYS A 275 -17.54 -30.24 -18.46
N LEU A 276 -18.05 -30.98 -17.47
CA LEU A 276 -19.15 -30.48 -16.63
C LEU A 276 -18.76 -29.21 -15.86
N ALA A 277 -17.54 -29.13 -15.34
CA ALA A 277 -17.03 -27.93 -14.68
C ALA A 277 -16.92 -26.75 -15.66
N THR A 278 -16.47 -26.95 -16.89
CA THR A 278 -16.44 -25.94 -17.96
C THR A 278 -17.83 -25.39 -18.27
N HIS A 279 -18.81 -26.26 -18.50
CA HIS A 279 -20.20 -25.83 -18.72
C HIS A 279 -20.76 -25.02 -17.55
N ARG A 280 -20.52 -25.45 -16.30
CA ARG A 280 -20.95 -24.72 -15.10
C ARG A 280 -20.27 -23.37 -14.96
N ARG A 281 -18.97 -23.27 -15.27
CA ARG A 281 -18.23 -22.00 -15.26
C ARG A 281 -18.79 -21.01 -16.29
N ARG A 282 -18.98 -21.48 -17.52
CA ARG A 282 -19.59 -20.70 -18.61
C ARG A 282 -20.99 -20.20 -18.22
N ALA A 283 -21.85 -21.08 -17.69
CA ALA A 283 -23.19 -20.70 -17.25
C ALA A 283 -23.18 -19.62 -16.16
N ARG A 284 -22.30 -19.75 -15.15
CA ARG A 284 -22.16 -18.75 -14.08
C ARG A 284 -21.62 -17.41 -14.58
N LEU A 285 -20.66 -17.42 -15.52
CA LEU A 285 -20.15 -16.19 -16.14
C LEU A 285 -21.23 -15.50 -16.98
N VAL A 286 -21.98 -16.24 -17.80
CA VAL A 286 -23.10 -15.68 -18.59
C VAL A 286 -24.19 -15.11 -17.67
N ALA A 287 -24.54 -15.81 -16.59
CA ALA A 287 -25.49 -15.30 -15.60
C ALA A 287 -24.96 -14.01 -14.95
N ALA A 288 -23.68 -13.96 -14.57
CA ALA A 288 -23.06 -12.75 -14.05
C ALA A 288 -23.05 -11.58 -15.04
N LEU A 289 -23.19 -11.82 -16.36
CA LEU A 289 -23.24 -10.77 -17.38
C LEU A 289 -24.66 -10.34 -17.76
N SER A 290 -25.65 -11.22 -17.63
CA SER A 290 -27.00 -11.01 -18.18
C SER A 290 -28.12 -11.01 -17.14
N THR A 291 -27.99 -11.78 -16.06
CA THR A 291 -29.04 -11.93 -15.04
C THR A 291 -29.15 -10.66 -14.19
N PRO A 292 -30.37 -10.21 -13.82
CA PRO A 292 -30.57 -9.15 -12.84
C PRO A 292 -29.87 -9.44 -11.51
N PHE A 293 -29.39 -8.41 -10.83
CA PHE A 293 -28.57 -8.57 -9.62
C PHE A 293 -29.31 -9.30 -8.49
N ASP A 294 -30.59 -8.96 -8.27
CA ASP A 294 -31.39 -9.55 -7.19
C ASP A 294 -31.63 -11.05 -7.44
N GLU A 295 -31.95 -11.44 -8.68
CA GLU A 295 -32.09 -12.85 -9.09
C GLU A 295 -30.77 -13.63 -9.03
N LEU A 296 -29.64 -12.95 -9.22
CA LEU A 296 -28.32 -13.54 -9.13
C LEU A 296 -27.97 -13.93 -7.69
N LEU A 297 -28.39 -13.12 -6.71
CA LEU A 297 -28.19 -13.40 -5.28
C LEU A 297 -29.04 -14.58 -4.78
N GLU A 298 -30.16 -14.87 -5.44
CA GLU A 298 -31.02 -16.02 -5.12
C GLU A 298 -30.49 -17.35 -5.67
N GLN A 299 -29.44 -17.32 -6.50
CA GLN A 299 -28.89 -18.54 -7.07
C GLN A 299 -28.21 -19.40 -5.99
N PRO A 300 -28.35 -20.74 -6.04
CA PRO A 300 -27.81 -21.63 -5.01
C PRO A 300 -26.27 -21.69 -4.98
N TRP A 301 -25.62 -21.06 -5.95
CA TRP A 301 -24.16 -20.97 -6.08
C TRP A 301 -23.62 -19.56 -5.82
N ALA A 302 -24.50 -18.61 -5.49
CA ALA A 302 -24.10 -17.34 -4.90
C ALA A 302 -23.77 -17.56 -3.42
N LEU A 303 -22.62 -17.07 -2.99
CA LEU A 303 -22.19 -17.17 -1.60
C LEU A 303 -22.94 -16.10 -0.78
N PRO A 304 -23.49 -16.46 0.40
CA PRO A 304 -23.98 -15.49 1.36
C PRO A 304 -22.89 -14.46 1.67
N PRO A 305 -23.21 -13.15 1.76
CA PRO A 305 -22.18 -12.14 1.97
C PRO A 305 -21.42 -12.28 3.30
N GLY A 306 -22.01 -12.93 4.31
CA GLY A 306 -21.35 -13.22 5.59
C GLY A 306 -20.29 -14.34 5.51
N ASP A 307 -20.48 -15.32 4.62
CA ASP A 307 -19.53 -16.43 4.45
C ASP A 307 -18.18 -15.94 3.90
N ILE A 308 -18.19 -14.80 3.21
CA ILE A 308 -16.97 -14.13 2.74
C ILE A 308 -16.14 -13.58 3.90
N ASP A 309 -16.78 -13.16 5.01
CA ASP A 309 -16.09 -12.63 6.16
C ASP A 309 -15.32 -13.73 6.93
N ASP A 310 -15.69 -15.01 6.79
CA ASP A 310 -14.95 -16.15 7.33
C ASP A 310 -13.55 -16.30 6.71
N TYR A 311 -13.32 -15.73 5.52
CA TYR A 311 -12.02 -15.74 4.85
C TYR A 311 -11.11 -14.59 5.30
N LEU A 312 -11.64 -13.60 6.03
CA LEU A 312 -10.85 -12.48 6.51
C LEU A 312 -10.01 -12.89 7.73
N ASP A 313 -8.79 -12.36 7.82
CA ASP A 313 -7.97 -12.52 9.02
C ASP A 313 -8.72 -11.97 10.24
N PRO A 314 -8.76 -12.64 11.40
CA PRO A 314 -9.25 -12.07 12.66
C PRO A 314 -8.68 -10.67 12.98
N MET A 315 -7.50 -10.33 12.46
CA MET A 315 -6.91 -8.99 12.49
C MET A 315 -7.57 -8.01 11.50
N ASP A 316 -8.02 -8.46 10.33
CA ASP A 316 -8.89 -7.71 9.40
C ASP A 316 -10.33 -7.58 9.97
N LEU A 317 -10.77 -8.54 10.80
CA LEU A 317 -12.00 -8.51 11.59
C LEU A 317 -11.86 -7.77 12.94
N SER A 318 -10.65 -7.31 13.30
CA SER A 318 -10.36 -6.95 14.70
C SER A 318 -11.19 -5.76 15.18
N GLU A 319 -12.09 -6.06 16.13
CA GLU A 319 -13.10 -5.21 16.78
C GLU A 319 -14.41 -4.93 16.01
N PHE A 320 -14.61 -5.47 14.80
CA PHE A 320 -15.81 -5.22 14.02
C PHE A 320 -16.72 -6.46 14.03
N GLY A 321 -17.42 -6.69 15.14
CA GLY A 321 -18.63 -7.50 15.07
C GLY A 321 -19.52 -6.94 13.97
N VAL A 322 -20.09 -7.82 13.13
CA VAL A 322 -20.91 -7.50 11.94
C VAL A 322 -21.63 -6.19 12.14
N ALA A 323 -21.02 -5.09 11.67
CA ALA A 323 -21.65 -3.80 11.77
C ALA A 323 -22.86 -3.92 10.85
N GLY A 324 -24.06 -3.96 11.42
CA GLY A 324 -25.28 -3.87 10.63
C GLY A 324 -25.10 -2.72 9.65
N ALA A 325 -25.47 -2.93 8.38
CA ALA A 325 -25.14 -2.09 7.23
C ALA A 325 -25.56 -0.60 7.31
N GLY A 326 -25.95 -0.08 8.49
CA GLY A 326 -26.19 1.33 8.78
C GLY A 326 -25.41 1.93 9.97
N ASP A 327 -24.61 1.19 10.74
CA ASP A 327 -23.86 1.80 11.88
C ASP A 327 -22.58 2.54 11.41
N GLY A 328 -21.94 2.07 10.34
CA GLY A 328 -20.74 2.69 9.76
C GLY A 328 -20.99 4.10 9.20
N ASP A 329 -22.15 4.32 8.59
CA ASP A 329 -22.55 5.59 7.98
C ASP A 329 -22.80 6.70 9.02
N GLN A 330 -23.01 6.31 10.27
CA GLN A 330 -23.28 7.21 11.38
C GLN A 330 -22.01 7.67 12.11
N VAL A 331 -20.86 7.08 11.80
CA VAL A 331 -19.57 7.44 12.40
C VAL A 331 -19.12 8.78 11.82
N GLN A 332 -18.90 9.75 12.70
CA GLN A 332 -18.46 11.11 12.33
C GLN A 332 -16.94 11.19 12.23
N HIS A 333 -16.22 10.51 13.13
CA HIS A 333 -14.75 10.51 13.16
C HIS A 333 -14.18 9.08 13.26
N ALA A 334 -13.17 8.80 12.46
CA ALA A 334 -12.35 7.60 12.55
C ALA A 334 -10.89 8.00 12.84
N VAL A 335 -10.37 7.66 14.02
CA VAL A 335 -9.01 8.07 14.44
C VAL A 335 -8.07 6.86 14.46
N MET A 336 -7.17 6.81 13.50
CA MET A 336 -6.16 5.74 13.41
C MET A 336 -5.01 6.02 14.38
N VAL A 337 -4.68 5.07 15.26
CA VAL A 337 -3.59 5.19 16.23
C VAL A 337 -2.52 4.14 15.97
N VAL A 338 -1.31 4.55 15.55
CA VAL A 338 -0.25 3.65 15.10
C VAL A 338 1.04 3.83 15.90
N HIS A 339 1.61 2.70 16.32
CA HIS A 339 2.82 2.64 17.14
C HIS A 339 4.13 2.69 16.33
N GLY A 340 5.27 2.78 17.04
CA GLY A 340 6.63 2.72 16.49
C GLY A 340 7.16 1.31 16.24
N ILE A 341 8.47 1.14 16.10
CA ILE A 341 9.08 -0.13 15.64
C ILE A 341 9.18 -1.24 16.70
N ARG A 342 9.32 -0.90 17.99
CA ARG A 342 9.61 -1.83 19.09
C ARG A 342 8.56 -1.76 20.21
N ASP A 343 7.29 -1.61 19.83
CA ASP A 343 6.21 -1.40 20.78
C ASP A 343 5.12 -2.45 20.56
N ASN A 344 4.64 -3.04 21.65
CA ASN A 344 3.50 -3.97 21.64
C ASN A 344 2.16 -3.23 21.41
N GLY A 345 2.19 -1.89 21.29
CA GLY A 345 1.03 -1.06 20.98
C GLY A 345 0.07 -0.92 22.16
N PHE A 346 0.50 -1.11 23.40
CA PHE A 346 -0.42 -1.02 24.55
C PHE A 346 -0.94 0.40 24.76
N TRP A 347 -0.10 1.42 24.54
CA TRP A 347 -0.52 2.81 24.67
C TRP A 347 -1.48 3.23 23.55
N THR A 348 -1.40 2.65 22.34
CA THR A 348 -2.29 3.01 21.23
C THR A 348 -3.74 2.69 21.59
N LYS A 349 -3.97 1.54 22.24
CA LYS A 349 -5.28 1.14 22.78
C LYS A 349 -5.78 2.09 23.86
N ARG A 350 -4.88 2.66 24.68
CA ARG A 350 -5.21 3.62 25.74
C ARG A 350 -5.59 4.98 25.18
N VAL A 351 -4.83 5.51 24.22
CA VAL A 351 -5.18 6.72 23.47
C VAL A 351 -6.49 6.54 22.72
N ALA A 352 -6.68 5.40 22.04
CA ALA A 352 -7.94 5.08 21.38
C ALA A 352 -9.13 5.02 22.36
N ARG A 353 -8.92 4.50 23.57
CA ARG A 353 -9.94 4.52 24.64
C ARG A 353 -10.26 5.96 25.06
N GLU A 354 -9.26 6.81 25.23
CA GLU A 354 -9.45 8.21 25.62
C GLU A 354 -10.21 8.99 24.55
N ILE A 355 -9.83 8.84 23.28
CA ILE A 355 -10.56 9.37 22.12
C ILE A 355 -12.04 8.93 22.16
N LYS A 356 -12.30 7.64 22.37
CA LYS A 356 -13.68 7.12 22.49
C LYS A 356 -14.43 7.71 23.70
N THR A 357 -13.75 7.94 24.83
CA THR A 357 -14.34 8.55 26.03
C THR A 357 -14.73 10.00 25.80
N GLN A 358 -13.85 10.80 25.19
CA GLN A 358 -14.16 12.18 24.87
C GLN A 358 -15.23 12.29 23.78
N GLY A 359 -15.20 11.41 22.78
CA GLY A 359 -16.27 11.31 21.78
C GLY A 359 -17.64 11.06 22.42
N ARG A 360 -17.74 10.11 23.37
CA ARG A 360 -18.98 9.89 24.14
C ARG A 360 -19.43 11.13 24.91
N THR A 361 -18.50 11.80 25.58
CA THR A 361 -18.78 13.00 26.39
C THR A 361 -19.26 14.16 25.52
N ALA A 362 -18.71 14.29 24.31
CA ALA A 362 -19.09 15.31 23.33
C ALA A 362 -20.26 14.88 22.41
N HIS A 363 -20.85 13.70 22.63
CA HIS A 363 -21.88 13.11 21.76
C HIS A 363 -21.46 12.95 20.29
N ILE A 364 -20.16 12.76 20.04
CA ILE A 364 -19.59 12.48 18.72
C ILE A 364 -19.49 10.95 18.55
N LYS A 365 -20.05 10.43 17.46
CA LYS A 365 -19.89 9.00 17.11
C LYS A 365 -18.48 8.77 16.55
N VAL A 366 -17.62 8.16 17.36
CA VAL A 366 -16.20 7.98 17.04
C VAL A 366 -15.82 6.50 16.97
N ARG A 367 -14.98 6.16 15.99
CA ARG A 367 -14.19 4.91 15.95
C ARG A 367 -12.72 5.25 16.06
N ALA A 368 -11.95 4.41 16.76
CA ALA A 368 -10.53 4.65 17.00
C ALA A 368 -9.72 3.37 16.78
N PRO A 369 -9.58 2.90 15.52
CA PRO A 369 -8.82 1.70 15.22
C PRO A 369 -7.33 1.88 15.56
N SER A 370 -6.74 0.88 16.20
CA SER A 370 -5.32 0.87 16.60
C SER A 370 -4.56 -0.29 15.92
N PRO A 371 -4.44 -0.29 14.58
CA PRO A 371 -3.82 -1.40 13.86
C PRO A 371 -2.33 -1.52 14.22
N SER A 372 -1.83 -2.76 14.22
CA SER A 372 -0.44 -3.07 14.54
C SER A 372 0.18 -3.90 13.42
N TYR A 373 1.37 -3.53 12.99
CA TYR A 373 2.20 -4.34 12.10
C TYR A 373 3.14 -5.30 12.87
N GLY A 374 2.92 -5.45 14.19
CA GLY A 374 3.73 -6.27 15.07
C GLY A 374 5.13 -5.70 15.33
N PHE A 375 6.07 -6.60 15.68
CA PHE A 375 7.46 -6.23 15.94
C PHE A 375 8.19 -5.88 14.64
N PHE A 376 8.78 -4.68 14.57
CA PHE A 376 9.55 -4.22 13.42
C PHE A 376 11.00 -3.98 13.84
N SER A 377 11.92 -4.73 13.24
CA SER A 377 13.30 -4.69 13.68
C SER A 377 13.99 -3.38 13.30
N MET A 378 15.06 -3.01 14.03
CA MET A 378 15.92 -1.88 13.63
C MET A 378 16.54 -2.12 12.24
N TRP A 379 16.78 -3.38 11.88
CA TRP A 379 17.24 -3.75 10.54
C TRP A 379 16.18 -3.44 9.48
N ASP A 380 14.91 -3.78 9.71
CA ASP A 380 13.80 -3.42 8.82
C ASP A 380 13.60 -1.91 8.71
N PHE A 381 13.92 -1.17 9.78
CA PHE A 381 13.92 0.28 9.76
C PHE A 381 15.02 0.83 8.86
N VAL A 382 16.27 0.40 9.01
CA VAL A 382 17.39 1.01 8.26
C VAL A 382 17.52 0.47 6.84
N ARG A 383 17.15 -0.79 6.58
CA ARG A 383 17.36 -1.41 5.26
C ARG A 383 16.49 -0.77 4.17
N PRO A 384 17.02 -0.65 2.93
CA PRO A 384 16.21 -0.25 1.79
C PRO A 384 14.94 -1.11 1.65
N GLY A 385 13.79 -0.44 1.55
CA GLY A 385 12.50 -1.09 1.26
C GLY A 385 11.73 -1.66 2.46
N GLY A 386 12.32 -1.81 3.65
CA GLY A 386 11.60 -2.29 4.84
C GLY A 386 10.49 -1.34 5.27
N ARG A 387 10.82 -0.05 5.42
CA ARG A 387 9.85 1.03 5.67
C ARG A 387 8.81 1.20 4.55
N LYS A 388 9.18 0.93 3.30
CA LYS A 388 8.25 0.99 2.16
C LYS A 388 7.14 -0.05 2.30
N ASN A 389 7.48 -1.29 2.66
CA ASN A 389 6.48 -2.34 2.91
C ASN A 389 5.58 -2.00 4.10
N ALA A 390 6.12 -1.45 5.18
CA ALA A 390 5.31 -0.97 6.31
C ALA A 390 4.37 0.18 5.89
N THR A 391 4.80 1.04 4.97
CA THR A 391 3.94 2.10 4.43
C THR A 391 2.81 1.53 3.59
N TYR A 392 3.09 0.52 2.75
CA TYR A 392 2.08 -0.19 1.97
C TYR A 392 1.03 -0.85 2.88
N TRP A 393 1.48 -1.50 3.97
CA TRP A 393 0.57 -2.01 5.00
C TRP A 393 -0.30 -0.89 5.60
N PHE A 394 0.29 0.27 5.94
CA PHE A 394 -0.47 1.38 6.52
C PHE A 394 -1.51 1.95 5.54
N MET A 395 -1.14 2.13 4.28
CA MET A 395 -2.03 2.58 3.21
C MET A 395 -3.21 1.61 3.01
N GLU A 396 -2.96 0.31 3.16
CA GLU A 396 -4.02 -0.70 3.15
C GLU A 396 -5.00 -0.52 4.32
N ARG A 397 -4.48 -0.38 5.55
CA ARG A 397 -5.32 -0.11 6.74
C ARG A 397 -6.11 1.19 6.60
N TYR A 398 -5.53 2.22 5.98
CA TYR A 398 -6.25 3.47 5.69
C TYR A 398 -7.42 3.22 4.73
N ALA A 399 -7.20 2.50 3.62
CA ALA A 399 -8.26 2.17 2.68
C ALA A 399 -9.39 1.37 3.36
N ASP A 400 -9.03 0.40 4.21
CA ASP A 400 -10.00 -0.39 4.99
C ASP A 400 -10.83 0.55 5.90
N VAL A 401 -10.20 1.46 6.65
CA VAL A 401 -10.92 2.45 7.48
C VAL A 401 -11.84 3.36 6.67
N ARG A 402 -11.35 3.90 5.54
CA ARG A 402 -12.16 4.76 4.65
C ARG A 402 -13.37 4.02 4.10
N SER A 403 -13.27 2.74 3.84
CA SER A 403 -14.41 1.96 3.38
C SER A 403 -15.44 1.66 4.45
N HIS A 404 -15.01 1.34 5.67
CA HIS A 404 -15.93 1.01 6.74
C HIS A 404 -16.66 2.26 7.26
N PHE A 405 -16.00 3.42 7.16
CA PHE A 405 -16.52 4.72 7.60
C PHE A 405 -16.42 5.75 6.46
N PRO A 406 -17.17 5.57 5.36
CA PRO A 406 -17.03 6.39 4.14
C PRO A 406 -17.30 7.87 4.40
N ASN A 407 -18.23 8.17 5.32
CA ASN A 407 -18.62 9.53 5.67
C ASN A 407 -17.79 10.14 6.82
N ALA A 408 -16.92 9.37 7.48
CA ALA A 408 -16.17 9.86 8.62
C ALA A 408 -14.99 10.74 8.21
N ALA A 409 -14.72 11.76 9.01
CA ALA A 409 -13.45 12.46 9.03
C ALA A 409 -12.37 11.53 9.60
N ILE A 410 -11.32 11.26 8.83
CA ILE A 410 -10.23 10.37 9.26
C ILE A 410 -9.13 11.22 9.89
N SER A 411 -8.77 10.95 11.15
CA SER A 411 -7.60 11.56 11.79
C SER A 411 -6.56 10.49 12.13
N PHE A 412 -5.32 10.92 12.39
CA PHE A 412 -4.20 10.02 12.64
C PHE A 412 -3.37 10.45 13.84
N VAL A 413 -2.94 9.48 14.64
CA VAL A 413 -1.98 9.64 15.73
C VAL A 413 -0.85 8.65 15.52
N GLY A 414 0.37 9.14 15.36
CA GLY A 414 1.54 8.32 15.09
C GLY A 414 2.69 8.62 16.05
N HIS A 415 3.39 7.57 16.47
CA HIS A 415 4.64 7.67 17.21
C HIS A 415 5.82 7.13 16.40
N SER A 416 6.98 7.78 16.48
CA SER A 416 8.23 7.28 15.90
C SER A 416 8.04 6.91 14.41
N ASN A 417 8.35 5.68 14.00
CA ASN A 417 8.12 5.19 12.65
C ASN A 417 6.67 5.33 12.16
N GLY A 418 5.66 5.28 13.02
CA GLY A 418 4.28 5.57 12.65
C GLY A 418 4.11 6.95 12.01
N THR A 419 4.89 7.96 12.45
CA THR A 419 4.89 9.30 11.82
C THR A 419 5.43 9.25 10.39
N TYR A 420 6.48 8.47 10.15
CA TYR A 420 7.02 8.24 8.80
C TYR A 420 6.00 7.54 7.91
N LEU A 421 5.29 6.52 8.41
CA LEU A 421 4.31 5.78 7.61
C LEU A 421 3.23 6.71 7.05
N ALA A 422 2.65 7.58 7.89
CA ALA A 422 1.66 8.54 7.43
C ALA A 422 2.23 9.57 6.45
N ALA A 423 3.39 10.18 6.78
CA ALA A 423 4.03 11.19 5.93
C ALA A 423 4.44 10.63 4.55
N HIS A 424 5.01 9.41 4.53
CA HIS A 424 5.41 8.74 3.30
C HIS A 424 4.20 8.25 2.50
N ALA A 425 3.15 7.76 3.17
CA ALA A 425 1.90 7.36 2.50
C ALA A 425 1.23 8.52 1.78
N MET A 426 1.18 9.72 2.38
CA MET A 426 0.64 10.91 1.71
C MET A 426 1.46 11.32 0.48
N THR A 427 2.79 11.16 0.53
CA THR A 427 3.66 11.39 -0.63
C THR A 427 3.42 10.37 -1.74
N LEU A 428 3.15 9.11 -1.39
CA LEU A 428 2.94 8.04 -2.37
C LEU A 428 1.53 8.04 -2.98
N CYS A 429 0.52 8.49 -2.25
CA CYS A 429 -0.87 8.37 -2.65
C CYS A 429 -1.64 9.67 -2.34
N PRO A 430 -1.87 10.52 -3.34
CA PRO A 430 -2.60 11.79 -3.20
C PRO A 430 -4.03 11.63 -2.69
N ALA A 431 -4.64 10.45 -2.88
CA ALA A 431 -5.99 10.13 -2.42
C ALA A 431 -6.13 10.03 -0.89
N LEU A 432 -5.02 9.89 -0.14
CA LEU A 432 -5.08 9.89 1.32
C LEU A 432 -5.39 11.28 1.86
N ARG A 433 -6.38 11.34 2.77
CA ARG A 433 -6.81 12.56 3.45
C ARG A 433 -6.96 12.36 4.93
N PHE A 434 -6.41 13.27 5.70
CA PHE A 434 -6.54 13.35 7.14
C PHE A 434 -7.16 14.70 7.52
N GLU A 435 -8.13 14.67 8.41
CA GLU A 435 -8.66 15.87 9.04
C GLU A 435 -7.57 16.46 9.95
N ARG A 436 -7.06 15.65 10.88
CA ARG A 436 -5.98 16.02 11.79
C ARG A 436 -4.92 14.92 11.90
N ILE A 437 -3.67 15.33 12.10
CA ILE A 437 -2.52 14.46 12.32
C ILE A 437 -1.82 14.87 13.62
N VAL A 438 -1.52 13.90 14.48
CA VAL A 438 -0.65 14.08 15.64
C VAL A 438 0.61 13.26 15.48
N PHE A 439 1.76 13.91 15.55
CA PHE A 439 3.08 13.29 15.53
C PHE A 439 3.76 13.41 16.89
N ALA A 440 4.16 12.25 17.43
CA ALA A 440 4.95 12.13 18.66
C ALA A 440 6.30 11.49 18.35
N GLY A 441 7.41 12.10 18.79
CA GLY A 441 8.76 11.58 18.53
C GLY A 441 9.03 11.39 17.03
N SER A 442 8.62 12.37 16.21
CA SER A 442 8.62 12.23 14.76
C SER A 442 10.00 11.90 14.19
N VAL A 443 10.05 10.92 13.28
CA VAL A 443 11.25 10.58 12.51
C VAL A 443 11.16 11.10 11.06
N VAL A 444 10.21 11.99 10.80
CA VAL A 444 10.04 12.66 9.51
C VAL A 444 11.11 13.73 9.34
N ARG A 445 11.50 13.98 8.09
CA ARG A 445 12.44 15.06 7.74
C ARG A 445 11.91 16.43 8.15
N GLN A 446 12.81 17.31 8.57
CA GLN A 446 12.45 18.68 8.96
C GLN A 446 12.00 19.51 7.76
N ASP A 447 12.46 19.14 6.55
CA ASP A 447 12.09 19.76 5.27
C ASP A 447 10.93 19.05 4.56
N TYR A 448 10.10 18.27 5.29
CA TYR A 448 8.90 17.66 4.71
C TYR A 448 7.97 18.75 4.15
N PRO A 449 7.53 18.65 2.88
CA PRO A 449 6.84 19.73 2.18
C PRO A 449 5.35 19.78 2.56
N TRP A 450 5.03 20.22 3.78
CA TRP A 450 3.64 20.34 4.26
C TRP A 450 2.80 21.28 3.37
N SER A 451 3.43 22.29 2.78
CA SER A 451 2.87 23.17 1.76
C SER A 451 2.30 22.46 0.53
N GLN A 452 2.78 21.25 0.20
CA GLN A 452 2.25 20.41 -0.89
C GLN A 452 1.21 19.40 -0.42
N ARG A 453 0.80 19.46 0.85
CA ARG A 453 -0.15 18.51 1.48
C ARG A 453 -1.43 19.18 1.96
N THR A 454 -1.68 20.41 1.54
CA THR A 454 -2.83 21.21 2.00
C THR A 454 -4.19 20.66 1.57
N THR A 455 -4.23 19.87 0.50
CA THR A 455 -5.43 19.15 0.05
C THR A 455 -5.63 17.81 0.76
N GLN A 456 -4.59 17.33 1.45
CA GLN A 456 -4.54 16.03 2.12
C GLN A 456 -4.65 16.15 3.64
N VAL A 457 -4.29 17.28 4.26
CA VAL A 457 -4.32 17.44 5.71
C VAL A 457 -4.89 18.78 6.13
N GLY A 458 -5.88 18.77 7.04
CA GLY A 458 -6.44 20.00 7.63
C GLY A 458 -5.53 20.60 8.71
N GLY A 459 -5.05 19.78 9.65
CA GLY A 459 -4.08 20.24 10.65
C GLY A 459 -3.13 19.18 11.18
N VAL A 460 -1.98 19.64 11.64
CA VAL A 460 -0.88 18.83 12.17
C VAL A 460 -0.46 19.37 13.52
N LEU A 461 -0.37 18.50 14.52
CA LEU A 461 0.23 18.77 15.82
C LEU A 461 1.50 17.92 15.96
N ASN A 462 2.66 18.56 16.00
CA ASN A 462 3.94 17.91 16.23
C ASN A 462 4.43 18.19 17.66
N TYR A 463 4.61 17.14 18.45
CA TYR A 463 5.25 17.22 19.76
C TYR A 463 6.76 17.07 19.63
N VAL A 464 7.50 18.09 20.05
CA VAL A 464 8.97 18.10 20.00
C VAL A 464 9.54 17.85 21.40
N GLY A 465 10.22 16.72 21.59
CA GLY A 465 10.80 16.35 22.88
C GLY A 465 12.02 17.20 23.23
N ASN A 466 12.14 17.67 24.47
CA ASN A 466 13.31 18.45 24.89
C ASN A 466 14.59 17.58 24.97
N ALA A 467 14.47 16.27 25.13
CA ALA A 467 15.59 15.34 25.28
C ALA A 467 15.45 14.07 24.40
N ASP A 468 14.83 14.17 23.21
CA ASP A 468 14.73 13.04 22.26
C ASP A 468 16.08 12.71 21.58
N GLY A 469 16.91 11.95 22.30
CA GLY A 469 18.23 11.52 21.83
C GLY A 469 18.16 10.53 20.66
N VAL A 470 17.13 9.68 20.59
CA VAL A 470 16.98 8.71 19.51
C VAL A 470 16.85 9.43 18.17
N VAL A 471 15.96 10.43 18.10
CA VAL A 471 15.77 11.23 16.89
C VAL A 471 16.99 12.11 16.60
N ALA A 472 17.60 12.70 17.63
CA ALA A 472 18.73 13.61 17.47
C ALA A 472 20.01 12.95 16.96
N PHE A 473 20.30 11.72 17.39
CA PHE A 473 21.57 11.05 17.06
C PHE A 473 21.49 10.10 15.86
N MET A 474 20.30 9.71 15.41
CA MET A 474 20.15 8.78 14.29
C MET A 474 19.39 9.40 13.09
N PRO A 475 18.05 9.54 13.08
CA PRO A 475 17.32 10.18 11.98
C PRO A 475 17.87 11.56 11.58
N ALA A 476 18.11 12.44 12.55
CA ALA A 476 18.61 13.79 12.25
C ALA A 476 20.03 13.78 11.67
N VAL A 477 20.88 12.83 12.06
CA VAL A 477 22.22 12.69 11.50
C VAL A 477 22.15 12.17 10.07
N PHE A 478 21.29 11.19 9.78
CA PHE A 478 21.07 10.72 8.41
C PHE A 478 20.54 11.84 7.50
N GLU A 479 19.66 12.68 8.01
CA GLU A 479 19.20 13.89 7.32
C GLU A 479 20.35 14.88 7.08
N PHE A 480 21.16 15.17 8.11
CA PHE A 480 22.31 16.07 8.05
C PHE A 480 23.36 15.62 7.03
N LEU A 481 23.68 14.32 7.00
CA LEU A 481 24.61 13.72 6.04
C LEU A 481 24.04 13.65 4.61
N GLY A 482 22.81 14.09 4.39
CA GLY A 482 22.19 14.09 3.07
C GLY A 482 21.88 12.68 2.55
N LEU A 483 21.77 11.67 3.43
CA LEU A 483 21.43 10.29 3.07
C LEU A 483 19.94 10.15 2.72
N ARG A 484 19.51 10.87 1.68
CA ARG A 484 18.09 11.00 1.28
C ARG A 484 17.43 9.67 0.97
N TRP A 485 18.19 8.65 0.56
CA TRP A 485 17.68 7.30 0.31
C TRP A 485 17.17 6.59 1.57
N LEU A 486 17.54 7.06 2.77
CA LEU A 486 16.96 6.60 4.04
C LEU A 486 15.62 7.30 4.34
N ASP A 487 15.35 8.48 3.80
CA ASP A 487 14.08 9.19 3.96
C ASP A 487 13.59 9.35 5.42
N VAL A 488 14.50 9.61 6.36
CA VAL A 488 14.18 9.91 7.76
C VAL A 488 14.82 11.22 8.18
N GLY A 489 14.33 11.83 9.25
CA GLY A 489 14.93 13.04 9.79
C GLY A 489 14.47 13.44 11.17
N GLY A 490 14.84 14.66 11.53
CA GLY A 490 14.94 15.12 12.90
C GLY A 490 13.70 15.77 13.49
N ALA A 491 12.53 15.73 12.87
CA ALA A 491 11.38 16.57 13.27
C ALA A 491 10.92 16.36 14.74
N GLY A 492 11.09 15.18 15.33
CA GLY A 492 10.76 14.93 16.74
C GLY A 492 11.71 15.63 17.73
N ALA A 493 12.92 15.98 17.29
CA ALA A 493 13.92 16.70 18.09
C ALA A 493 14.10 18.15 17.62
N PHE A 494 13.97 18.46 16.34
CA PHE A 494 14.27 19.79 15.82
C PHE A 494 13.05 20.46 15.18
N GLY A 495 11.90 19.78 15.15
CA GLY A 495 10.65 20.19 14.50
C GLY A 495 10.79 20.48 13.01
N PHE A 496 9.70 20.90 12.39
CA PHE A 496 9.60 21.18 10.96
C PHE A 496 10.05 22.61 10.64
N LYS A 497 10.72 22.78 9.50
CA LYS A 497 11.16 24.10 9.02
C LYS A 497 9.99 24.99 8.59
N GLU A 498 8.94 24.40 8.02
CA GLU A 498 7.75 25.13 7.57
C GLU A 498 6.87 25.65 8.73
N ALA A 499 7.11 25.19 9.97
CA ALA A 499 6.43 25.68 11.17
C ALA A 499 7.00 27.01 11.72
N GLY A 500 8.04 27.55 11.08
CA GLY A 500 8.62 28.84 11.46
C GLY A 500 9.48 28.76 12.72
N SER A 501 9.92 29.93 13.20
CA SER A 501 10.69 30.05 14.45
C SER A 501 9.75 30.19 15.66
N PRO A 502 10.12 29.66 16.84
CA PRO A 502 9.31 29.70 18.07
C PRO A 502 8.85 31.12 18.46
N PRO A 503 7.75 31.26 19.24
CA PRO A 503 7.09 30.25 20.10
C PRO A 503 6.10 29.32 19.36
N ALA A 504 5.46 28.39 20.08
CA ALA A 504 4.44 27.48 19.57
C ALA A 504 3.29 28.27 18.90
N ILE A 505 3.42 28.51 17.60
CA ILE A 505 2.47 29.27 16.80
C ILE A 505 1.78 28.26 15.88
N ARG A 506 0.44 28.25 15.91
CA ARG A 506 -0.37 27.64 14.86
C ARG A 506 -0.07 28.41 13.57
N GLN A 507 0.74 27.83 12.70
CA GLN A 507 1.09 28.47 11.44
C GLN A 507 0.20 27.94 10.32
N ARG A 508 -0.34 28.85 9.51
CA ARG A 508 -0.98 28.49 8.25
C ARG A 508 0.08 28.27 7.19
N VAL A 509 0.06 27.10 6.57
CA VAL A 509 0.96 26.68 5.50
C VAL A 509 0.11 26.51 4.23
N GLY A 510 0.46 27.23 3.16
CA GLY A 510 -0.29 27.26 1.89
C GLY A 510 -0.42 28.67 1.30
N GLY A 511 -0.56 28.77 -0.03
CA GLY A 511 -0.81 30.04 -0.74
C GLY A 511 -2.22 30.60 -0.50
N LEU A 512 -2.46 31.85 -0.90
CA LEU A 512 -3.68 32.63 -0.59
C LEU A 512 -5.00 32.13 -1.22
N GLN A 513 -5.08 30.95 -1.84
CA GLN A 513 -6.33 30.40 -2.39
C GLN A 513 -6.41 28.89 -2.15
N ASP A 514 -7.56 28.44 -1.62
CA ASP A 514 -8.03 27.08 -1.32
C ASP A 514 -7.02 25.99 -0.90
N GLY A 515 -7.23 25.44 0.31
CA GLY A 515 -6.38 24.44 0.94
C GLY A 515 -5.38 25.08 1.91
N GLN A 516 -5.85 25.41 3.11
CA GLN A 516 -4.99 25.89 4.21
C GLN A 516 -4.70 24.72 5.14
N LEU A 517 -3.42 24.43 5.36
CA LEU A 517 -2.97 23.47 6.38
C LEU A 517 -2.53 24.22 7.63
N GLU A 518 -2.92 23.73 8.79
CA GLU A 518 -2.51 24.31 10.07
C GLU A 518 -1.43 23.45 10.73
N LEU A 519 -0.21 23.95 10.71
CA LEU A 519 0.93 23.28 11.32
C LEU A 519 1.19 23.88 12.71
N THR A 520 1.01 23.06 13.74
CA THR A 520 1.21 23.43 15.14
C THR A 520 2.37 22.64 15.71
N GLU A 521 3.35 23.33 16.28
CA GLU A 521 4.49 22.70 16.95
C GLU A 521 4.54 23.01 18.44
N LEU A 522 4.42 21.98 19.27
CA LEU A 522 4.59 22.11 20.70
C LEU A 522 6.06 21.87 21.08
N ARG A 523 6.82 22.97 21.11
CA ARG A 523 8.25 22.99 21.47
C ARG A 523 8.44 23.60 22.85
N TYR A 524 8.89 22.90 23.88
CA TYR A 524 9.20 21.47 23.94
C TYR A 524 8.40 20.79 25.04
N VAL A 525 8.11 19.50 24.84
CA VAL A 525 7.60 18.64 25.91
C VAL A 525 8.76 18.06 26.73
N SER A 526 8.54 17.88 28.03
CA SER A 526 9.54 17.30 28.92
C SER A 526 9.69 15.80 28.68
N GLY A 527 10.89 15.35 28.29
CA GLY A 527 11.25 13.94 28.18
C GLY A 527 11.89 13.56 26.85
N GLY A 528 12.10 12.24 26.68
CA GLY A 528 12.74 11.64 25.52
C GLY A 528 11.76 11.22 24.42
N HIS A 529 12.14 10.20 23.64
CA HIS A 529 11.42 9.77 22.43
C HIS A 529 9.96 9.36 22.65
N GLY A 530 9.62 8.82 23.81
CA GLY A 530 8.26 8.41 24.18
C GLY A 530 7.46 9.45 24.96
N ALA A 531 8.01 10.63 25.26
CA ALA A 531 7.39 11.55 26.21
C ALA A 531 5.97 11.96 25.81
N ALA A 532 5.77 12.27 24.52
CA ALA A 532 4.48 12.73 24.00
C ALA A 532 3.41 11.64 23.86
N ILE A 533 3.71 10.38 24.21
CA ILE A 533 2.72 9.29 24.29
C ILE A 533 2.46 8.84 25.74
N ASP A 534 3.01 9.55 26.73
CA ASP A 534 2.69 9.33 28.14
C ASP A 534 1.23 9.71 28.45
N GLU A 535 0.67 9.11 29.50
CA GLU A 535 -0.73 9.24 29.90
C GLU A 535 -1.22 10.69 30.01
N GLN A 536 -0.35 11.60 30.46
CA GLN A 536 -0.68 13.02 30.59
C GLN A 536 -1.03 13.71 29.26
N PHE A 537 -0.63 13.16 28.11
CA PHE A 537 -0.87 13.75 26.79
C PHE A 537 -2.11 13.15 26.10
N TRP A 538 -2.65 12.03 26.57
CA TRP A 538 -3.77 11.37 25.88
C TRP A 538 -5.03 12.26 25.78
N PRO A 539 -5.43 13.01 26.83
CA PRO A 539 -6.58 13.89 26.73
C PRO A 539 -6.38 15.03 25.72
N GLU A 540 -5.16 15.56 25.63
CA GLU A 540 -4.77 16.62 24.70
C GLU A 540 -4.76 16.12 23.25
N ILE A 541 -4.23 14.92 23.02
CA ILE A 541 -4.26 14.26 21.72
C ILE A 541 -5.71 14.04 21.28
N ALA A 542 -6.56 13.52 22.16
CA ALA A 542 -7.97 13.28 21.88
C ALA A 542 -8.74 14.58 21.56
N ALA A 543 -8.49 15.65 22.33
CA ALA A 543 -9.11 16.95 22.12
C ALA A 543 -8.71 17.55 20.76
N PHE A 544 -7.43 17.46 20.38
CA PHE A 544 -6.96 17.95 19.08
C PHE A 544 -7.60 17.20 17.91
N VAL A 545 -7.59 15.86 17.91
CA VAL A 545 -8.10 15.06 16.77
C VAL A 545 -9.62 15.06 16.64
N LEU A 546 -10.36 15.37 17.71
CA LEU A 546 -11.83 15.42 17.70
C LEU A 546 -12.39 16.84 17.58
N LYS A 547 -11.70 17.84 18.15
CA LYS A 547 -12.25 19.19 18.35
C LYS A 547 -11.31 20.31 17.89
N ASP A 548 -10.13 19.98 17.36
CA ASP A 548 -9.10 20.95 16.97
C ASP A 548 -8.63 21.87 18.12
N GLU A 549 -8.69 21.36 19.35
CA GLU A 549 -8.20 22.06 20.54
C GLU A 549 -6.68 21.92 20.64
N ILE A 550 -5.96 23.04 20.54
CA ILE A 550 -4.49 23.06 20.68
C ILE A 550 -4.11 22.96 22.16
N PRO A 551 -3.18 22.06 22.52
CA PRO A 551 -2.75 21.92 23.92
C PRO A 551 -2.14 23.21 24.47
N SER A 552 -2.64 23.68 25.61
CA SER A 552 -2.13 24.84 26.33
C SER A 552 -1.04 24.44 27.33
N ARG A 553 0.13 24.01 26.83
CA ARG A 553 1.29 23.68 27.69
C ARG A 553 2.40 24.72 27.59
N PHE A 554 3.02 24.99 28.73
CA PHE A 554 4.24 25.79 28.75
C PHE A 554 5.42 25.00 28.19
N PRO A 555 6.23 25.63 27.32
CA PRO A 555 7.38 24.98 26.73
C PRO A 555 8.45 24.68 27.80
N VAL A 556 8.98 23.46 27.83
CA VAL A 556 10.07 23.07 28.74
C VAL A 556 11.40 23.15 27.99
N PRO A 557 12.13 24.28 28.03
CA PRO A 557 13.29 24.49 27.18
C PRO A 557 14.38 23.44 27.42
N ARG A 558 15.14 23.15 26.37
CA ARG A 558 16.32 22.28 26.48
C ARG A 558 17.34 22.86 27.42
N SER A 559 17.91 21.99 28.27
CA SER A 559 19.10 22.35 29.04
C SER A 559 20.25 22.75 28.11
N PRO A 560 21.15 23.67 28.52
CA PRO A 560 22.33 24.04 27.74
C PRO A 560 23.19 22.82 27.35
N ARG A 561 23.31 21.85 28.26
CA ARG A 561 24.04 20.60 28.01
C ARG A 561 23.40 19.77 26.90
N THR A 562 22.08 19.57 26.94
CA THR A 562 21.35 18.83 25.91
C THR A 562 21.43 19.53 24.55
N ARG A 563 21.36 20.87 24.53
CA ARG A 563 21.49 21.65 23.31
C ARG A 563 22.87 21.49 22.68
N ALA A 564 23.93 21.61 23.47
CA ALA A 564 25.30 21.37 23.01
C ALA A 564 25.47 19.93 22.51
N LEU A 565 24.98 18.95 23.27
CA LEU A 565 25.05 17.53 22.91
C LEU A 565 24.37 17.25 21.56
N PHE A 566 23.18 17.81 21.33
CA PHE A 566 22.46 17.64 20.06
C PHE A 566 23.13 18.37 18.89
N ALA A 567 23.77 19.51 19.13
CA ALA A 567 24.56 20.20 18.11
C ALA A 567 25.78 19.38 17.66
N PHE A 568 26.41 18.63 18.58
CA PHE A 568 27.50 17.71 18.27
C PHE A 568 27.05 16.33 17.78
N ALA A 569 25.75 16.02 17.78
CA ALA A 569 25.24 14.70 17.43
C ALA A 569 25.71 14.21 16.04
N PRO A 570 25.71 15.04 14.97
CA PRO A 570 26.26 14.62 13.68
C PRO A 570 27.71 14.18 13.77
N ALA A 571 28.59 14.98 14.39
CA ALA A 571 30.01 14.67 14.52
C ALA A 571 30.25 13.39 15.34
N LEU A 572 29.54 13.24 16.47
CA LEU A 572 29.66 12.08 17.35
C LEU A 572 29.18 10.80 16.66
N THR A 573 28.03 10.83 15.98
CA THR A 573 27.50 9.68 15.26
C THR A 573 28.37 9.34 14.04
N THR A 574 28.86 10.32 13.27
CA THR A 574 29.77 10.05 12.14
C THR A 574 31.08 9.43 12.59
N LEU A 575 31.64 9.92 13.71
CA LEU A 575 32.86 9.36 14.28
C LEU A 575 32.62 7.92 14.74
N GLY A 576 31.49 7.66 15.42
CA GLY A 576 31.10 6.32 15.84
C GLY A 576 30.91 5.36 14.66
N LEU A 577 30.21 5.78 13.60
CA LEU A 577 30.01 4.98 12.39
C LEU A 577 31.33 4.73 11.64
N SER A 578 32.20 5.73 11.54
CA SER A 578 33.51 5.59 10.91
C SER A 578 34.38 4.60 11.68
N LEU A 579 34.43 4.72 13.01
CA LEU A 579 35.13 3.76 13.86
C LEU A 579 34.57 2.35 13.70
N ALA A 580 33.24 2.19 13.71
CA ALA A 580 32.60 0.89 13.52
C ALA A 580 32.95 0.29 12.15
N MET A 581 32.91 1.08 11.08
CA MET A 581 33.31 0.64 9.74
C MET A 581 34.79 0.27 9.67
N THR A 582 35.68 1.05 10.28
CA THR A 582 37.10 0.73 10.35
C THR A 582 37.32 -0.61 11.05
N VAL A 583 36.67 -0.84 12.20
CA VAL A 583 36.81 -2.09 12.95
C VAL A 583 36.23 -3.28 12.16
N LEU A 584 35.12 -3.08 11.43
CA LEU A 584 34.54 -4.12 10.56
C LEU A 584 35.41 -4.45 9.34
N LEU A 585 36.09 -3.46 8.75
CA LEU A 585 36.95 -3.63 7.57
C LEU A 585 38.37 -4.08 7.93
N LEU A 586 38.81 -3.87 9.18
CA LEU A 586 40.16 -4.19 9.63
C LEU A 586 40.59 -5.64 9.31
N PRO A 587 39.77 -6.70 9.51
CA PRO A 587 40.16 -8.05 9.16
C PRO A 587 40.36 -8.24 7.65
N VAL A 588 39.48 -7.65 6.82
CA VAL A 588 39.56 -7.74 5.36
C VAL A 588 40.82 -7.03 4.85
N LEU A 589 41.09 -5.83 5.36
CA LEU A 589 42.28 -5.06 5.03
C LEU A 589 43.57 -5.75 5.50
N THR A 590 43.54 -6.40 6.67
CA THR A 590 44.66 -7.19 7.19
C THR A 590 44.96 -8.40 6.29
N ILE A 591 43.94 -9.16 5.90
CA ILE A 591 44.08 -10.29 4.97
C ILE A 591 44.61 -9.81 3.61
N ALA A 592 44.06 -8.72 3.07
CA ALA A 592 44.52 -8.14 1.82
C ALA A 592 45.97 -7.66 1.89
N GLY A 593 46.37 -7.01 2.99
CA GLY A 593 47.75 -6.57 3.22
C GLY A 593 48.74 -7.72 3.32
N ILE A 594 48.39 -8.80 4.02
CA ILE A 594 49.21 -10.01 4.10
C ILE A 594 49.35 -10.68 2.72
N ALA A 595 48.25 -10.78 1.96
CA ALA A 595 48.27 -11.33 0.61
C ALA A 595 49.17 -10.50 -0.33
N LEU A 596 49.08 -9.16 -0.26
CA LEU A 596 49.92 -8.27 -1.05
C LEU A 596 51.41 -8.41 -0.69
N ALA A 597 51.73 -8.49 0.61
CA ALA A 597 53.10 -8.70 1.08
C ALA A 597 53.68 -10.04 0.61
N ALA A 598 52.87 -11.10 0.57
CA ALA A 598 53.27 -12.42 0.06
C ALA A 598 53.60 -12.41 -1.44
N THR A 599 52.97 -11.52 -2.24
CA THR A 599 53.27 -11.38 -3.68
C THR A 599 54.55 -10.61 -4.00
N ASN A 600 55.12 -9.87 -3.04
CA ASN A 600 56.34 -9.07 -3.21
C ASN A 600 57.62 -9.78 -2.74
N ILE A 601 57.56 -11.05 -2.35
CA ILE A 601 58.74 -11.84 -1.97
C ILE A 601 59.49 -12.27 -3.24
N PRO A 602 60.74 -11.79 -3.48
CA PRO A 602 61.47 -12.13 -4.70
C PRO A 602 61.76 -13.63 -4.77
N GLY A 603 61.24 -14.30 -5.81
CA GLY A 603 61.50 -15.72 -6.08
C GLY A 603 60.30 -16.67 -5.90
N SER A 604 59.14 -16.19 -5.43
CA SER A 604 57.93 -17.03 -5.34
C SER A 604 57.16 -17.03 -6.66
N ARG A 605 56.92 -18.23 -7.23
CA ARG A 605 55.95 -18.39 -8.33
C ARG A 605 54.56 -18.11 -7.76
N THR A 606 53.76 -17.32 -8.48
CA THR A 606 52.56 -16.58 -8.06
C THR A 606 51.37 -17.41 -7.52
N GLY A 607 51.56 -18.69 -7.18
CA GLY A 607 50.57 -19.54 -6.53
C GLY A 607 51.10 -20.38 -5.35
N GLU A 608 52.42 -20.55 -5.19
CA GLU A 608 53.00 -21.39 -4.12
C GLU A 608 53.32 -20.59 -2.85
N GLY A 609 53.56 -19.27 -2.95
CA GLY A 609 53.97 -18.46 -1.80
C GLY A 609 52.91 -18.28 -0.71
N ILE A 610 51.63 -18.24 -1.06
CA ILE A 610 50.53 -18.09 -0.07
C ILE A 610 50.34 -19.39 0.71
N THR A 611 50.35 -20.53 0.02
CA THR A 611 50.29 -21.86 0.65
C THR A 611 51.52 -22.14 1.51
N GLN A 612 52.72 -21.73 1.07
CA GLN A 612 53.93 -21.81 1.89
C GLN A 612 53.86 -20.95 3.15
N LEU A 613 53.39 -19.70 3.06
CA LEU A 613 53.23 -18.82 4.23
C LEU A 613 52.23 -19.36 5.26
N ILE A 614 51.15 -20.01 4.80
CA ILE A 614 50.16 -20.66 5.67
C ILE A 614 50.77 -21.88 6.37
N VAL A 615 51.61 -22.64 5.67
CA VAL A 615 52.28 -23.84 6.19
C VAL A 615 53.46 -23.49 7.11
N GLU A 616 54.23 -22.44 6.82
CA GLU A 616 55.39 -22.02 7.60
C GLU A 616 55.01 -21.27 8.89
N TYR A 617 53.88 -20.54 8.89
CA TYR A 617 53.44 -19.75 10.04
C TYR A 617 52.01 -20.08 10.49
N PRO A 618 51.68 -21.34 10.80
CA PRO A 618 50.33 -21.76 11.16
C PRO A 618 49.84 -21.07 12.46
N LEU A 619 50.75 -20.78 13.38
CA LEU A 619 50.44 -20.04 14.61
C LEU A 619 50.09 -18.57 14.36
N LEU A 620 50.70 -17.93 13.36
CA LEU A 620 50.39 -16.55 12.98
C LEU A 620 48.97 -16.47 12.40
N TRP A 621 48.60 -17.41 11.52
CA TRP A 621 47.26 -17.48 10.95
C TRP A 621 46.20 -17.87 11.97
N LEU A 622 46.51 -18.78 12.90
CA LEU A 622 45.66 -19.09 14.04
C LEU A 622 45.46 -17.85 14.92
N LEU A 623 46.50 -17.06 15.18
CA LEU A 623 46.41 -15.81 15.92
C LEU A 623 45.56 -14.76 15.20
N VAL A 624 45.73 -14.59 13.88
CA VAL A 624 44.90 -13.69 13.05
C VAL A 624 43.43 -14.13 13.05
N ALA A 625 43.16 -15.43 12.95
CA ALA A 625 41.81 -15.98 13.03
C ALA A 625 41.20 -15.77 14.42
N LEU A 626 41.94 -16.05 15.49
CA LEU A 626 41.50 -15.85 16.88
C LEU A 626 41.26 -14.37 17.20
N LEU A 627 42.13 -13.47 16.73
CA LEU A 627 41.95 -12.03 16.86
C LEU A 627 40.74 -11.53 16.05
N SER A 628 40.53 -12.05 14.84
CA SER A 628 39.36 -11.71 14.02
C SER A 628 38.06 -12.19 14.65
N VAL A 629 38.04 -13.41 15.19
CA VAL A 629 36.89 -13.98 15.93
C VAL A 629 36.65 -13.20 17.23
N GLY A 630 37.71 -12.94 18.01
CA GLY A 630 37.62 -12.16 19.25
C GLY A 630 37.14 -10.73 19.04
N LEU A 631 37.63 -10.07 17.98
CA LEU A 631 37.17 -8.74 17.57
C LEU A 631 35.71 -8.78 17.12
N THR A 632 35.31 -9.78 16.33
CA THR A 632 33.92 -9.96 15.87
C THR A 632 32.97 -10.21 17.05
N ILE A 633 33.36 -11.05 18.02
CA ILE A 633 32.60 -11.30 19.24
C ILE A 633 32.53 -10.03 20.09
N GLY A 634 33.65 -9.31 20.24
CA GLY A 634 33.73 -8.05 20.99
C GLY A 634 32.85 -6.94 20.40
N ILE A 635 32.90 -6.73 19.08
CA ILE A 635 32.02 -5.82 18.35
C ILE A 635 30.58 -6.26 18.51
N SER A 636 30.28 -7.55 18.32
CA SER A 636 28.92 -8.08 18.45
C SER A 636 28.38 -7.93 19.88
N TRP A 637 29.21 -8.07 20.90
CA TRP A 637 28.86 -7.84 22.29
C TRP A 637 28.64 -6.35 22.59
N LEU A 638 29.54 -5.49 22.12
CA LEU A 638 29.45 -4.03 22.29
C LEU A 638 28.23 -3.48 21.54
N ALA A 639 28.02 -3.88 20.29
CA ALA A 639 26.83 -3.56 19.50
C ALA A 639 25.56 -4.02 20.22
N ARG A 640 25.53 -5.25 20.77
CA ARG A 640 24.40 -5.73 21.58
C ARG A 640 24.17 -4.93 22.86
N ARG A 641 25.22 -4.43 23.53
CA ARG A 641 25.08 -3.57 24.71
C ARG A 641 24.61 -2.17 24.34
N VAL A 642 25.18 -1.57 23.30
CA VAL A 642 24.74 -0.27 22.78
C VAL A 642 23.28 -0.37 22.32
N LEU A 643 22.91 -1.39 21.55
CA LEU A 643 21.53 -1.65 21.12
C LEU A 643 20.56 -2.03 22.27
N ARG A 644 21.04 -2.36 23.47
CA ARG A 644 20.21 -2.55 24.67
C ARG A 644 20.07 -1.28 25.50
N ALA A 645 21.08 -0.41 25.48
CA ALA A 645 21.05 0.90 26.12
C ALA A 645 20.28 1.94 25.28
N TRP A 646 20.13 1.67 23.98
CA TRP A 646 19.29 2.36 23.00
C TRP A 646 17.96 1.65 22.77
#